data_AF-A0A9E5YJG9-F1
#
_entry.id   AF-A0A9E5YJG9-F1
#
_cell.length_a   1.000
_cell.length_b   1.000
_cell.length_c   1.000
_cell.angle_alpha   90.00
_cell.angle_beta   90.00
_cell.angle_gamma   90.00
#
_symmetry.space_group_name_H-M   'P 1'
#
loop_
_entity.id
_entity.type
_entity.pdbx_description
1 polymer ?
#
loop_
_entity_poly.entity_id
_entity_poly.type
_entity_poly.pdbx_seq_one_letter_code
_entity_poly.pdbx_strand_id
1 'polypeptide(L)'
;MMKAARQKKKLSLSAKIMIGMGLGFAAGIFFGEYCAALQIVGDAFIQLLQMTILPYITVSMILGIGGLTSDQAKLMAKKTGLLLLLFWGISFVMVLLLPLSFPEWESAAFFSSSIVEIPKKVDFLSLYIPSNPFSSLANNVVPAVVLFSILMGIALMGMEKKDTLLDALAIASQALIRMTNLIVNLTPIGVFAITAAAAGTMTVEEFGRLQVYLVSFNVAALLLTFWILPMMVTTVTPFKYRDIVGLTRDSLVTAFTTGNLFIVLTVLTENCKQLFEKYDLKEEKTDSYVDVIVPISFNFPNTGKLLMLVFILFAAWFSGSTLSSMQYPTFVFAGLLSFFGGVDVAMPFMLDLMHIPADMYQLYVVTGIINGRFATLLAAMNLVIFTLMATASLSGVMTISKKKLINYVVITLLLTAGLIGATRWYFSIAVKNVYEKDQVIANMQSLVFPTPREVYKEIRKDLKPVDLSKPALQRIRESGVLRVGYNPESMPFTYFSEIGELVGLDVDMAQLLARELKVKLEFFPVNPDTMEEQLQSGQIDLVMSGVVVTTPRLEKMVFSDPYMEATLCFIVPDHRRNEFVTDTAIKNISDLKIGIPGADDYFFDKIKTYLPRAEIVEIKSIRDFFETNEHQIDALLMHAEGGSAWTLLYPKFQPVVPVPDVAKIPLAYPVAGRDREFADFLSQWIKLKKNSIEYPMLYNHWILGLDAVPKQPRWSIIRDVLKWVE
;
A
#
# COMPACT_ATOMS: atom_id res chain seq x y z
N MET A 1 -33.76 -25.33 52.35
CA MET A 1 -33.05 -25.70 51.11
C MET A 1 -33.28 -24.62 50.05
N MET A 2 -32.39 -23.63 49.94
CA MET A 2 -32.38 -22.66 48.84
C MET A 2 -31.34 -23.11 47.80
N LYS A 3 -31.79 -23.43 46.58
CA LYS A 3 -30.90 -23.73 45.45
C LYS A 3 -30.28 -22.42 44.95
N ALA A 4 -28.97 -22.29 45.11
CA ALA A 4 -28.19 -21.24 44.47
C ALA A 4 -28.25 -21.42 42.94
N ALA A 5 -28.87 -20.47 42.24
CA ALA A 5 -28.86 -20.42 40.79
C ALA A 5 -27.43 -20.14 40.29
N ARG A 6 -26.83 -21.11 39.62
CA ARG A 6 -25.50 -21.04 39.02
C ARG A 6 -25.57 -20.06 37.83
N GLN A 7 -25.26 -18.78 38.05
CA GLN A 7 -25.10 -17.81 36.95
C GLN A 7 -24.01 -18.31 36.00
N LYS A 8 -24.39 -18.74 34.79
CA LYS A 8 -23.43 -19.01 33.70
C LYS A 8 -22.71 -17.70 33.39
N LYS A 9 -21.41 -17.60 33.69
CA LYS A 9 -20.56 -16.47 33.30
C LYS A 9 -20.62 -16.33 31.77
N LYS A 10 -21.28 -15.28 31.26
CA LYS A 10 -21.30 -14.96 29.83
C LYS A 10 -19.89 -14.53 29.42
N LEU A 11 -19.35 -15.11 28.36
CA LEU A 11 -18.06 -14.71 27.78
C LEU A 11 -18.11 -13.24 27.35
N SER A 12 -17.05 -12.48 27.63
CA SER A 12 -16.92 -11.10 27.15
C SER A 12 -16.86 -11.06 25.63
N LEU A 13 -17.32 -9.97 25.02
CA LEU A 13 -17.25 -9.79 23.56
C LEU A 13 -15.82 -9.97 23.05
N SER A 14 -14.85 -9.40 23.76
CA SER A 14 -13.43 -9.54 23.49
C SER A 14 -12.94 -10.99 23.51
N ALA A 15 -13.43 -11.81 24.44
CA ALA A 15 -13.13 -13.24 24.47
C ALA A 15 -13.76 -13.96 23.28
N LYS A 16 -15.01 -13.62 22.91
CA LYS A 16 -15.68 -14.17 21.72
C LYS A 16 -14.92 -13.82 20.44
N ILE A 17 -14.40 -12.60 20.32
CA ILE A 17 -13.60 -12.18 19.16
C ILE A 17 -12.30 -12.98 19.08
N MET A 18 -11.56 -13.13 20.19
CA MET A 18 -10.33 -13.94 20.20
C MET A 18 -10.60 -15.41 19.90
N ILE A 19 -11.69 -15.96 20.44
CA ILE A 19 -12.13 -17.32 20.11
C ILE A 19 -12.49 -17.40 18.62
N GLY A 20 -13.22 -16.42 18.07
CA GLY A 20 -13.56 -16.35 16.66
C GLY A 20 -12.32 -16.29 15.77
N MET A 21 -11.32 -15.47 16.13
CA MET A 21 -10.03 -15.39 15.44
C MET A 21 -9.28 -16.73 15.50
N GLY A 22 -9.16 -17.33 16.69
CA GLY A 22 -8.45 -18.60 16.87
C GLY A 22 -9.14 -19.77 16.15
N LEU A 23 -10.47 -19.85 16.23
CA LEU A 23 -11.26 -20.82 15.47
C LEU A 23 -11.20 -20.55 13.97
N GLY A 24 -11.19 -19.29 13.55
CA GLY A 24 -11.09 -18.90 12.14
C GLY A 24 -9.74 -19.32 11.58
N PHE A 25 -8.66 -19.02 12.30
CA PHE A 25 -7.31 -19.46 11.95
C PHE A 25 -7.20 -20.98 11.90
N ALA A 26 -7.71 -21.68 12.92
CA ALA A 26 -7.73 -23.14 12.94
C ALA A 26 -8.56 -23.72 11.78
N ALA A 27 -9.70 -23.11 11.45
CA ALA A 27 -10.53 -23.52 10.32
C ALA A 27 -9.85 -23.25 8.97
N GLY A 28 -9.23 -22.08 8.79
CA GLY A 28 -8.51 -21.75 7.57
C GLY A 28 -7.32 -22.67 7.32
N ILE A 29 -6.54 -22.96 8.36
CA ILE A 29 -5.44 -23.93 8.32
C ILE A 29 -5.94 -25.37 8.15
N PHE A 30 -7.10 -25.72 8.72
CA PHE A 30 -7.60 -27.09 8.62
C PHE A 30 -8.28 -27.37 7.29
N PHE A 31 -9.13 -26.46 6.81
CA PHE A 31 -9.99 -26.64 5.63
C PHE A 31 -9.49 -25.94 4.36
N GLY A 32 -8.55 -24.98 4.45
CA GLY A 32 -7.94 -24.31 3.30
C GLY A 32 -8.95 -23.67 2.34
N GLU A 33 -9.06 -24.24 1.13
CA GLU A 33 -9.82 -23.69 0.01
C GLU A 33 -11.31 -23.56 0.30
N TYR A 34 -11.89 -24.47 1.09
CA TYR A 34 -13.30 -24.41 1.48
C TYR A 34 -13.65 -23.15 2.29
N CYS A 35 -12.66 -22.52 2.93
CA CYS A 35 -12.84 -21.26 3.64
C CYS A 35 -12.84 -20.03 2.69
N ALA A 36 -12.60 -20.18 1.39
CA ALA A 36 -12.63 -19.06 0.44
C ALA A 36 -14.02 -18.40 0.35
N ALA A 37 -15.09 -19.19 0.40
CA ALA A 37 -16.45 -18.68 0.40
C ALA A 37 -16.78 -17.81 1.64
N LEU A 38 -16.04 -17.97 2.74
CA LEU A 38 -16.20 -17.12 3.93
C LEU A 38 -15.75 -15.67 3.67
N GLN A 39 -14.98 -15.41 2.61
CA GLN A 39 -14.58 -14.06 2.23
C GLN A 39 -15.79 -13.15 2.01
N ILE A 40 -16.87 -13.66 1.40
CA ILE A 40 -18.12 -12.91 1.18
C ILE A 40 -18.71 -12.42 2.52
N VAL A 41 -18.65 -13.26 3.55
CA VAL A 41 -19.12 -12.91 4.90
C VAL A 41 -18.19 -11.87 5.53
N GLY A 42 -16.89 -11.99 5.31
CA GLY A 42 -15.89 -11.02 5.74
C GLY A 42 -16.10 -9.64 5.10
N ASP A 43 -16.25 -9.59 3.79
CA ASP A 43 -16.47 -8.35 3.03
C ASP A 43 -17.80 -7.69 3.42
N ALA A 44 -18.88 -8.47 3.58
CA ALA A 44 -20.16 -7.97 4.06
C ALA A 44 -20.04 -7.38 5.48
N PHE A 45 -19.29 -8.02 6.37
CA PHE A 45 -19.03 -7.49 7.71
C PHE A 45 -18.25 -6.16 7.67
N ILE A 46 -17.24 -6.04 6.79
CA ILE A 46 -16.48 -4.80 6.60
C ILE A 46 -17.42 -3.67 6.12
N GLN A 47 -18.27 -3.94 5.12
CA GLN A 47 -19.21 -2.95 4.59
C GLN A 47 -20.22 -2.50 5.66
N LEU A 48 -20.71 -3.41 6.49
CA LEU A 48 -21.59 -3.09 7.61
C LEU A 48 -20.90 -2.15 8.61
N LEU A 49 -19.64 -2.40 8.95
CA LEU A 49 -18.87 -1.48 9.80
C LEU A 49 -18.80 -0.09 9.17
N GLN A 50 -18.40 0.00 7.90
CA GLN A 50 -18.20 1.25 7.16
C GLN A 50 -19.49 2.10 7.02
N MET A 51 -20.65 1.46 6.83
CA MET A 51 -21.94 2.12 6.64
C MET A 51 -22.29 3.13 7.75
N THR A 52 -21.91 2.83 8.99
CA THR A 52 -22.32 3.63 10.15
C THR A 52 -21.40 4.83 10.42
N ILE A 53 -20.22 4.85 9.81
CA ILE A 53 -19.12 5.69 10.29
C ILE A 53 -19.28 7.15 9.82
N LEU A 54 -19.44 7.41 8.53
CA LEU A 54 -19.60 8.79 8.00
C LEU A 54 -20.81 9.55 8.59
N PRO A 55 -22.01 8.94 8.70
CA PRO A 55 -23.12 9.57 9.41
C PRO A 55 -22.78 9.88 10.87
N TYR A 56 -22.11 8.95 11.56
CA TYR A 56 -21.75 9.12 12.96
C TYR A 56 -20.73 10.24 13.17
N ILE A 57 -19.69 10.33 12.35
CA ILE A 57 -18.70 11.41 12.42
C ILE A 57 -19.38 12.77 12.24
N THR A 58 -20.22 12.89 11.22
CA THR A 58 -20.91 14.14 10.90
C THR A 58 -21.75 14.61 12.09
N VAL A 59 -22.59 13.72 12.62
CA VAL A 59 -23.46 14.03 13.75
C VAL A 59 -22.66 14.29 15.03
N SER A 60 -21.66 13.45 15.34
CA SER A 60 -20.86 13.56 16.57
C SER A 60 -19.97 14.80 16.60
N MET A 61 -19.38 15.19 15.46
CA MET A 61 -18.57 16.41 15.35
C MET A 61 -19.41 17.67 15.50
N ILE A 62 -20.56 17.74 14.80
CA ILE A 62 -21.47 18.87 14.92
C ILE A 62 -21.99 18.98 16.36
N LEU A 63 -22.39 17.86 16.97
CA LEU A 63 -22.88 17.81 18.35
C LEU A 63 -21.78 18.21 19.36
N GLY A 64 -20.59 17.62 19.23
CA GLY A 64 -19.49 17.82 20.16
C GLY A 64 -18.94 19.26 20.15
N ILE A 65 -18.89 19.89 18.98
CA ILE A 65 -18.42 21.27 18.82
C ILE A 65 -19.56 22.26 19.06
N GLY A 66 -20.76 22.03 18.51
CA GLY A 66 -21.92 22.91 18.70
C GLY A 66 -22.43 22.98 20.15
N GLY A 67 -22.21 21.92 20.93
CA GLY A 67 -22.53 21.87 22.36
C GLY A 67 -21.69 22.80 23.23
N LEU A 68 -20.58 23.35 22.73
CA LEU A 68 -19.70 24.21 23.53
C LEU A 68 -20.27 25.62 23.70
N THR A 69 -19.98 26.24 24.84
CA THR A 69 -20.19 27.67 25.04
C THR A 69 -19.02 28.47 24.45
N SER A 70 -19.25 29.76 24.14
CA SER A 70 -18.20 30.65 23.60
C SER A 70 -16.96 30.70 24.50
N ASP A 71 -17.17 30.67 25.83
CA ASP A 71 -16.08 30.67 26.80
C ASP A 71 -15.33 29.32 26.84
N GLN A 72 -16.05 28.19 26.78
CA GLN A 72 -15.43 26.86 26.68
C GLN A 72 -14.61 26.71 25.39
N ALA A 73 -15.11 27.23 24.27
CA ALA A 73 -14.40 27.21 22.99
C ALA A 73 -13.12 28.06 23.01
N LYS A 74 -13.17 29.29 23.57
CA LYS A 74 -12.00 30.16 23.73
C LYS A 74 -10.96 29.55 24.68
N LEU A 75 -11.42 28.98 25.79
CA LEU A 75 -10.60 28.26 26.77
C LEU A 75 -9.83 27.13 26.08
N MET A 76 -10.51 26.37 25.22
CA MET A 76 -9.91 25.25 24.51
C MET A 76 -8.94 25.69 23.42
N ALA A 77 -9.29 26.71 22.62
CA ALA A 77 -8.46 27.14 21.49
C ALA A 77 -7.08 27.68 21.91
N LYS A 78 -6.98 28.41 23.04
CA LYS A 78 -5.76 29.15 23.38
C LYS A 78 -4.72 28.33 24.17
N LYS A 79 -5.14 27.56 25.19
CA LYS A 79 -4.23 26.79 26.07
C LYS A 79 -4.27 25.29 25.79
N THR A 80 -5.45 24.72 25.60
CA THR A 80 -5.63 23.28 25.36
C THR A 80 -5.28 22.88 23.92
N GLY A 81 -5.48 23.78 22.95
CA GLY A 81 -5.15 23.54 21.53
C GLY A 81 -3.64 23.35 21.30
N LEU A 82 -2.78 24.12 21.97
CA LEU A 82 -1.33 23.93 21.87
C LEU A 82 -0.89 22.57 22.43
N LEU A 83 -1.51 22.12 23.53
CA LEU A 83 -1.28 20.78 24.06
C LEU A 83 -1.74 19.72 23.05
N LEU A 84 -2.87 19.91 22.37
CA LEU A 84 -3.35 18.94 21.38
C LEU A 84 -2.35 18.79 20.22
N LEU A 85 -1.84 19.90 19.70
CA LEU A 85 -0.79 19.90 18.68
C LEU A 85 0.48 19.19 19.15
N LEU A 86 0.88 19.36 20.42
CA LEU A 86 2.03 18.66 21.00
C LEU A 86 1.83 17.13 20.99
N PHE A 87 0.65 16.65 21.42
CA PHE A 87 0.37 15.21 21.44
C PHE A 87 0.29 14.61 20.03
N TRP A 88 -0.28 15.33 19.06
CA TRP A 88 -0.24 14.93 17.65
C TRP A 88 1.19 14.87 17.14
N GLY A 89 2.01 15.88 17.43
CA GLY A 89 3.43 15.90 17.08
C GLY A 89 4.19 14.70 17.63
N ILE A 90 4.03 14.38 18.92
CA ILE A 90 4.64 13.18 19.53
C ILE A 90 4.16 11.89 18.83
N SER A 91 2.87 11.81 18.51
CA SER A 91 2.29 10.66 17.81
C SER A 91 2.93 10.47 16.43
N PHE A 92 3.03 11.54 15.64
CA PHE A 92 3.64 11.48 14.31
C PHE A 92 5.13 11.23 14.34
N VAL A 93 5.87 11.82 15.29
CA VAL A 93 7.30 11.49 15.47
C VAL A 93 7.46 10.00 15.72
N MET A 94 6.63 9.40 16.58
CA MET A 94 6.72 7.95 16.81
C MET A 94 6.34 7.14 15.56
N VAL A 95 5.28 7.53 14.84
CA VAL A 95 4.86 6.88 13.58
C VAL A 95 6.00 6.91 12.55
N LEU A 96 6.70 8.03 12.41
CA LEU A 96 7.77 8.21 11.43
C LEU A 96 9.09 7.54 11.81
N LEU A 97 9.34 7.32 13.10
CA LEU A 97 10.53 6.61 13.59
C LEU A 97 10.39 5.08 13.52
N LEU A 98 9.17 4.55 13.59
CA LEU A 98 8.93 3.10 13.63
C LEU A 98 9.44 2.31 12.42
N PRO A 99 9.38 2.80 11.17
CA PRO A 99 9.97 2.10 10.04
C PRO A 99 11.46 1.80 10.18
N LEU A 100 12.20 2.56 11.02
CA LEU A 100 13.61 2.28 11.29
C LEU A 100 13.82 0.93 11.97
N SER A 101 12.80 0.39 12.66
CA SER A 101 12.87 -0.97 13.20
C SER A 101 12.62 -2.05 12.16
N PHE A 102 12.06 -1.73 10.99
CA PHE A 102 11.76 -2.75 9.98
C PHE A 102 13.07 -3.26 9.34
N PRO A 103 13.22 -4.57 9.11
CA PRO A 103 14.42 -5.09 8.47
C PRO A 103 14.50 -4.64 7.00
N GLU A 104 15.72 -4.54 6.48
CA GLU A 104 15.94 -4.34 5.04
C GLU A 104 15.50 -5.60 4.28
N TRP A 105 14.77 -5.39 3.19
CA TRP A 105 14.22 -6.46 2.38
C TRP A 105 14.33 -6.10 0.89
N GLU A 106 14.72 -7.07 0.06
CA GLU A 106 14.77 -6.93 -1.40
C GLU A 106 13.38 -7.24 -1.99
N SER A 107 12.62 -6.22 -2.39
CA SER A 107 11.29 -6.39 -2.99
C SER A 107 11.26 -5.87 -4.42
N ALA A 108 10.96 -6.73 -5.37
CA ALA A 108 10.46 -6.34 -6.68
C ALA A 108 9.02 -6.84 -6.84
N ALA A 109 8.28 -6.27 -7.79
CA ALA A 109 6.95 -6.70 -8.14
C ALA A 109 6.83 -6.79 -9.67
N PHE A 110 5.89 -7.62 -10.13
CA PHE A 110 5.43 -7.54 -11.51
C PHE A 110 4.88 -6.12 -11.79
N PHE A 111 4.79 -5.78 -13.07
CA PHE A 111 4.24 -4.51 -13.47
C PHE A 111 2.81 -4.34 -12.92
N SER A 112 2.52 -3.16 -12.35
CA SER A 112 1.19 -2.77 -11.91
C SER A 112 0.82 -1.45 -12.58
N SER A 113 -0.44 -1.33 -13.01
CA SER A 113 -0.96 -0.08 -13.57
C SER A 113 -0.82 1.10 -12.60
N SER A 114 -0.81 0.84 -11.29
CA SER A 114 -0.58 1.85 -10.25
C SER A 114 0.81 2.51 -10.30
N ILE A 115 1.82 1.85 -10.88
CA ILE A 115 3.19 2.37 -11.04
C ILE A 115 3.23 3.49 -12.10
N VAL A 116 2.35 3.41 -13.11
CA VAL A 116 2.31 4.31 -14.26
C VAL A 116 1.15 5.31 -14.22
N GLU A 117 0.21 5.14 -13.28
CA GLU A 117 -0.84 6.11 -13.06
C GLU A 117 -0.22 7.45 -12.64
N ILE A 118 -0.43 8.48 -13.47
CA ILE A 118 -0.01 9.84 -13.15
C ILE A 118 -0.63 10.16 -11.78
N PRO A 119 0.17 10.55 -10.77
CA PRO A 119 -0.37 11.00 -9.50
C PRO A 119 -1.34 12.11 -9.84
N LYS A 120 -2.65 11.86 -9.65
CA LYS A 120 -3.64 12.93 -9.80
C LYS A 120 -3.15 14.03 -8.87
N LYS A 121 -2.89 15.22 -9.43
CA LYS A 121 -2.52 16.39 -8.61
C LYS A 121 -3.56 16.42 -7.50
N VAL A 122 -3.09 16.16 -6.27
CA VAL A 122 -3.97 16.17 -5.11
C VAL A 122 -4.46 17.60 -5.03
N ASP A 123 -5.70 17.81 -5.43
CA ASP A 123 -6.33 19.10 -5.26
C ASP A 123 -6.67 19.20 -3.78
N PHE A 124 -5.68 19.64 -3.01
CA PHE A 124 -5.81 19.84 -1.58
C PHE A 124 -7.01 20.74 -1.27
N LEU A 125 -7.37 21.66 -2.17
CA LEU A 125 -8.54 22.50 -1.97
C LEU A 125 -9.82 21.66 -2.00
N SER A 126 -10.05 20.81 -3.00
CA SER A 126 -11.26 19.97 -3.04
C SER A 126 -11.25 18.81 -2.04
N LEU A 127 -10.06 18.33 -1.64
CA LEU A 127 -9.93 17.27 -0.63
C LEU A 127 -10.29 17.75 0.78
N TYR A 128 -10.14 19.06 1.06
CA TYR A 128 -10.41 19.65 2.37
C TYR A 128 -11.60 20.60 2.40
N ILE A 129 -11.80 21.41 1.36
CA ILE A 129 -12.87 22.40 1.27
C ILE A 129 -13.91 21.91 0.25
N PRO A 130 -15.01 21.28 0.71
CA PRO A 130 -16.03 20.79 -0.20
C PRO A 130 -16.83 21.95 -0.79
N SER A 131 -16.98 21.97 -2.12
CA SER A 131 -18.03 22.79 -2.76
C SER A 131 -19.43 22.23 -2.47
N ASN A 132 -19.52 20.92 -2.20
CA ASN A 132 -20.74 20.22 -1.81
C ASN A 132 -20.43 19.16 -0.73
N PRO A 133 -20.82 19.38 0.54
CA PRO A 133 -20.56 18.43 1.63
C PRO A 133 -21.31 17.10 1.46
N PHE A 134 -22.46 17.08 0.78
CA PHE A 134 -23.19 15.85 0.49
C PHE A 134 -22.48 14.98 -0.55
N SER A 135 -21.85 15.60 -1.55
CA SER A 135 -21.01 14.88 -2.51
C SER A 135 -19.78 14.29 -1.82
N SER A 136 -19.18 15.02 -0.88
CA SER A 136 -18.04 14.52 -0.08
C SER A 136 -18.43 13.34 0.81
N LEU A 137 -19.63 13.38 1.40
CA LEU A 137 -20.21 12.24 2.13
C LEU A 137 -20.44 11.03 1.22
N ALA A 138 -20.95 11.24 0.01
CA ALA A 138 -21.23 10.15 -0.93
C ALA A 138 -19.96 9.49 -1.50
N ASN A 139 -18.87 10.28 -1.66
CA ASN A 139 -17.61 9.83 -2.24
C ASN A 139 -16.52 9.51 -1.19
N ASN A 140 -16.90 9.35 0.08
CA ASN A 140 -15.96 9.01 1.18
C ASN A 140 -14.79 10.00 1.37
N VAL A 141 -14.99 11.29 1.08
CA VAL A 141 -13.96 12.34 1.27
C VAL A 141 -13.96 12.81 2.73
N VAL A 142 -13.40 11.97 3.62
CA VAL A 142 -13.44 12.16 5.08
C VAL A 142 -12.95 13.55 5.52
N PRO A 143 -11.78 14.06 5.05
CA PRO A 143 -11.27 15.32 5.57
C PRO A 143 -12.20 16.51 5.32
N ALA A 144 -12.83 16.53 4.14
CA ALA A 144 -13.82 17.54 3.78
C ALA A 144 -15.09 17.47 4.65
N VAL A 145 -15.59 16.26 4.93
CA VAL A 145 -16.74 16.03 5.82
C VAL A 145 -16.45 16.52 7.25
N VAL A 146 -15.24 16.27 7.74
CA VAL A 146 -14.79 16.72 9.07
C VAL A 146 -14.71 18.24 9.13
N LEU A 147 -14.08 18.90 8.15
CA LEU A 147 -14.00 20.36 8.12
C LEU A 147 -15.38 21.00 8.11
N PHE A 148 -16.28 20.53 7.25
CA PHE A 148 -17.67 20.98 7.20
C PHE A 148 -18.36 20.83 8.56
N SER A 149 -18.21 19.67 9.20
CA SER A 149 -18.85 19.38 10.49
C SER A 149 -18.32 20.27 11.62
N ILE A 150 -17.01 20.58 11.62
CA ILE A 150 -16.39 21.52 12.55
C ILE A 150 -16.95 22.93 12.36
N LEU A 151 -17.00 23.42 11.11
CA LEU A 151 -17.52 24.76 10.80
C LEU A 151 -19.00 24.90 11.16
N MET A 152 -19.80 23.88 10.85
CA MET A 152 -21.21 23.82 11.25
C MET A 152 -21.36 23.85 12.78
N GLY A 153 -20.56 23.06 13.50
CA GLY A 153 -20.53 23.09 14.97
C GLY A 153 -20.17 24.47 15.54
N ILE A 154 -19.14 25.13 14.99
CA ILE A 154 -18.74 26.49 15.40
C ILE A 154 -19.87 27.50 15.16
N ALA A 155 -20.53 27.43 14.00
CA ALA A 155 -21.65 28.30 13.68
C ALA A 155 -22.81 28.15 14.68
N LEU A 156 -23.13 26.91 15.08
CA LEU A 156 -24.18 26.63 16.07
C LEU A 156 -23.88 27.20 17.46
N MET A 157 -22.61 27.37 17.85
CA MET A 157 -22.27 27.90 19.18
C MET A 157 -22.85 29.30 19.44
N GLY A 158 -22.97 30.11 18.38
CA GLY A 158 -23.46 31.50 18.46
C GLY A 158 -24.96 31.66 18.23
N MET A 159 -25.70 30.58 18.00
CA MET A 159 -27.13 30.65 17.67
C MET A 159 -28.03 30.53 18.90
N GLU A 160 -29.11 31.31 18.91
CA GLU A 160 -30.21 31.16 19.86
C GLU A 160 -31.01 29.89 19.55
N LYS A 161 -31.48 29.17 20.58
CA LYS A 161 -32.19 27.87 20.47
C LYS A 161 -31.42 26.73 19.79
N LYS A 162 -30.08 26.77 19.80
CA LYS A 162 -29.25 25.67 19.28
C LYS A 162 -29.57 24.30 19.89
N ASP A 163 -30.04 24.28 21.14
CA ASP A 163 -30.36 23.06 21.89
C ASP A 163 -31.41 22.20 21.18
N THR A 164 -32.38 22.80 20.47
CA THR A 164 -33.38 22.02 19.70
C THR A 164 -32.73 21.15 18.62
N LEU A 165 -31.74 21.69 17.89
CA LEU A 165 -31.03 20.92 16.89
C LEU A 165 -30.03 19.95 17.53
N LEU A 166 -29.33 20.38 18.59
CA LEU A 166 -28.37 19.54 19.30
C LEU A 166 -29.04 18.32 19.95
N ASP A 167 -30.23 18.48 20.52
CA ASP A 167 -31.02 17.37 21.08
C ASP A 167 -31.44 16.38 19.99
N ALA A 168 -31.87 16.86 18.82
CA ALA A 168 -32.18 16.01 17.67
C ALA A 168 -30.94 15.26 17.17
N LEU A 169 -29.80 15.94 17.07
CA LEU A 169 -28.51 15.33 16.71
C LEU A 169 -28.03 14.34 17.79
N ALA A 170 -28.30 14.59 19.06
CA ALA A 170 -27.97 13.67 20.15
C ALA A 170 -28.79 12.37 20.03
N ILE A 171 -30.08 12.45 19.72
CA ILE A 171 -30.93 11.28 19.45
C ILE A 171 -30.40 10.51 18.24
N ALA A 172 -30.06 11.21 17.15
CA ALA A 172 -29.49 10.59 15.95
C ALA A 172 -28.15 9.90 16.26
N SER A 173 -27.26 10.55 17.02
CA SER A 173 -25.98 9.99 17.46
C SER A 173 -26.18 8.72 18.27
N GLN A 174 -27.11 8.72 19.23
CA GLN A 174 -27.44 7.54 20.02
C GLN A 174 -28.01 6.39 19.18
N ALA A 175 -28.84 6.70 18.19
CA ALA A 175 -29.35 5.71 17.24
C ALA A 175 -28.22 5.09 16.41
N LEU A 176 -27.29 5.91 15.90
CA LEU A 176 -26.11 5.45 15.17
C LEU A 176 -25.19 4.59 16.05
N ILE A 177 -24.90 5.02 17.29
CA ILE A 177 -24.13 4.22 18.26
C ILE A 177 -24.80 2.88 18.53
N ARG A 178 -26.13 2.86 18.69
CA ARG A 178 -26.89 1.63 18.90
C ARG A 178 -26.78 0.70 17.69
N MET A 179 -26.85 1.24 16.47
CA MET A 179 -26.64 0.49 15.24
C MET A 179 -25.21 -0.08 15.17
N THR A 180 -24.18 0.73 15.44
CA THR A 180 -22.79 0.27 15.51
C THR A 180 -22.62 -0.84 16.54
N ASN A 181 -23.22 -0.74 17.73
CA ASN A 181 -23.16 -1.79 18.75
C ASN A 181 -23.83 -3.10 18.31
N LEU A 182 -24.90 -3.05 17.50
CA LEU A 182 -25.50 -4.26 16.92
C LEU A 182 -24.53 -4.94 15.96
N ILE A 183 -23.84 -4.16 15.12
CA ILE A 183 -22.86 -4.66 14.15
C ILE A 183 -21.62 -5.21 14.86
N VAL A 184 -21.15 -4.55 15.92
CA VAL A 184 -20.02 -4.99 16.75
C VAL A 184 -20.29 -6.34 17.44
N ASN A 185 -21.55 -6.69 17.70
CA ASN A 185 -21.88 -8.03 18.18
C ASN A 185 -21.68 -9.14 17.13
N LEU A 186 -21.64 -8.79 15.84
CA LEU A 186 -21.31 -9.70 14.74
C LEU A 186 -19.79 -9.84 14.53
N THR A 187 -18.96 -9.00 15.16
CA THR A 187 -17.50 -9.04 15.02
C THR A 187 -16.87 -10.42 15.24
N PRO A 188 -17.28 -11.25 16.22
CA PRO A 188 -16.74 -12.60 16.34
C PRO A 188 -16.92 -13.46 15.08
N ILE A 189 -18.05 -13.32 14.37
CA ILE A 189 -18.36 -14.05 13.15
C ILE A 189 -17.59 -13.44 11.96
N GLY A 190 -17.58 -12.11 11.84
CA GLY A 190 -16.82 -11.41 10.80
C GLY A 190 -15.32 -11.70 10.89
N VAL A 191 -14.74 -11.61 12.09
CA VAL A 191 -13.34 -11.93 12.35
C VAL A 191 -13.03 -13.40 12.07
N PHE A 192 -13.92 -14.33 12.47
CA PHE A 192 -13.78 -15.74 12.11
C PHE A 192 -13.70 -15.92 10.59
N ALA A 193 -14.63 -15.31 9.85
CA ALA A 193 -14.70 -15.43 8.40
C ALA A 193 -13.47 -14.84 7.69
N ILE A 194 -13.06 -13.63 8.08
CA ILE A 194 -11.87 -12.96 7.54
C ILE A 194 -10.60 -13.77 7.84
N THR A 195 -10.42 -14.21 9.09
CA THR A 195 -9.23 -14.96 9.49
C THR A 195 -9.20 -16.34 8.84
N ALA A 196 -10.34 -17.02 8.73
CA ALA A 196 -10.43 -18.31 8.04
C ALA A 196 -10.15 -18.19 6.54
N ALA A 197 -10.63 -17.12 5.91
CA ALA A 197 -10.37 -16.87 4.50
C ALA A 197 -8.88 -16.51 4.25
N ALA A 198 -8.22 -15.82 5.18
CA ALA A 198 -6.82 -15.41 5.04
C ALA A 198 -5.79 -16.47 5.49
N ALA A 199 -6.09 -17.29 6.51
CA ALA A 199 -5.09 -18.16 7.12
C ALA A 199 -4.57 -19.27 6.20
N GLY A 200 -5.30 -19.65 5.16
CA GLY A 200 -4.87 -20.63 4.17
C GLY A 200 -4.17 -20.01 2.94
N THR A 201 -4.23 -18.69 2.75
CA THR A 201 -3.58 -18.00 1.62
C THR A 201 -2.18 -17.54 1.95
N MET A 202 -1.83 -17.43 3.24
CA MET A 202 -0.54 -16.90 3.67
C MET A 202 0.48 -18.02 3.90
N THR A 203 1.69 -17.85 3.40
CA THR A 203 2.80 -18.75 3.74
C THR A 203 3.27 -18.56 5.19
N VAL A 204 4.01 -19.52 5.75
CA VAL A 204 4.59 -19.40 7.09
C VAL A 204 5.53 -18.20 7.17
N GLU A 205 6.21 -17.90 6.06
CA GLU A 205 7.10 -16.77 5.86
C GLU A 205 6.32 -15.44 5.86
N GLU A 206 5.20 -15.35 5.14
CA GLU A 206 4.33 -14.16 5.12
C GLU A 206 3.71 -13.87 6.49
N PHE A 207 3.30 -14.92 7.21
CA PHE A 207 2.87 -14.79 8.60
C PHE A 207 4.01 -14.30 9.50
N GLY A 208 5.23 -14.80 9.28
CA GLY A 208 6.44 -14.32 9.92
C GLY A 208 6.67 -12.82 9.70
N ARG A 209 6.30 -12.27 8.54
CA ARG A 209 6.42 -10.82 8.25
C ARG A 209 5.35 -9.98 8.95
N LEU A 210 4.12 -10.49 9.14
CA LEU A 210 3.08 -9.78 9.90
C LEU A 210 3.49 -9.43 11.33
N GLN A 211 4.39 -10.23 11.93
CA GLN A 211 4.91 -9.96 13.27
C GLN A 211 5.63 -8.61 13.37
N VAL A 212 6.19 -8.11 12.25
CA VAL A 212 6.90 -6.82 12.20
C VAL A 212 5.96 -5.69 12.60
N TYR A 213 4.75 -5.65 12.03
CA TYR A 213 3.73 -4.66 12.42
C TYR A 213 3.27 -4.87 13.86
N LEU A 214 2.89 -6.09 14.22
CA LEU A 214 2.34 -6.40 15.54
C LEU A 214 3.32 -6.03 16.66
N VAL A 215 4.57 -6.49 16.58
CA VAL A 215 5.57 -6.27 17.62
C VAL A 215 5.95 -4.79 17.66
N SER A 216 6.28 -4.17 16.52
CA SER A 216 6.70 -2.76 16.47
C SER A 216 5.63 -1.83 17.03
N PHE A 217 4.37 -2.03 16.60
CA PHE A 217 3.24 -1.24 17.08
C PHE A 217 3.03 -1.42 18.59
N ASN A 218 2.96 -2.66 19.08
CA ASN A 218 2.63 -2.91 20.48
C ASN A 218 3.72 -2.43 21.43
N VAL A 219 4.99 -2.61 21.05
CA VAL A 219 6.13 -2.13 21.83
C VAL A 219 6.15 -0.60 21.86
N ALA A 220 5.89 0.09 20.74
CA ALA A 220 5.74 1.54 20.71
C ALA A 220 4.54 2.03 21.54
N ALA A 221 3.41 1.33 21.47
CA ALA A 221 2.22 1.67 22.23
C ALA A 221 2.47 1.57 23.74
N LEU A 222 3.19 0.53 24.17
CA LEU A 222 3.60 0.37 25.58
C LEU A 222 4.58 1.45 26.02
N LEU A 223 5.57 1.80 25.19
CA LEU A 223 6.50 2.89 25.47
C LEU A 223 5.77 4.23 25.62
N LEU A 224 4.83 4.54 24.72
CA LEU A 224 4.03 5.75 24.80
C LEU A 224 3.13 5.77 26.06
N THR A 225 2.47 4.65 26.34
CA THR A 225 1.53 4.50 27.47
C THR A 225 2.22 4.59 28.81
N PHE A 226 3.33 3.86 29.00
CA PHE A 226 3.93 3.69 30.31
C PHE A 226 5.17 4.54 30.55
N TRP A 227 5.76 5.16 29.52
CA TRP A 227 6.92 6.03 29.70
C TRP A 227 6.66 7.44 29.20
N ILE A 228 6.49 7.62 27.89
CA ILE A 228 6.53 8.94 27.25
C ILE A 228 5.42 9.84 27.80
N LEU A 229 4.15 9.41 27.77
CA LEU A 229 3.04 10.26 28.19
C LEU A 229 3.03 10.52 29.71
N PRO A 230 3.12 9.52 30.61
CA PRO A 230 3.13 9.78 32.05
C PRO A 230 4.30 10.66 32.49
N MET A 231 5.51 10.41 31.99
CA MET A 231 6.68 11.21 32.36
C MET A 231 6.55 12.66 31.89
N MET A 232 5.98 12.91 30.71
CA MET A 232 5.70 14.26 30.23
C MET A 232 4.91 15.07 31.27
N VAL A 233 3.85 14.48 31.85
CA VAL A 233 3.03 15.13 32.89
C VAL A 233 3.83 15.44 34.14
N THR A 234 4.70 14.52 34.60
CA THR A 234 5.52 14.74 35.81
C THR A 234 6.57 15.85 35.68
N THR A 235 6.88 16.28 34.45
CA THR A 235 7.82 17.38 34.20
C THR A 235 7.17 18.76 34.27
N VAL A 236 5.83 18.81 34.09
CA VAL A 236 5.05 20.05 34.02
C VAL A 236 3.98 20.16 35.11
N THR A 237 3.76 19.11 35.90
CA THR A 237 2.84 19.10 37.05
C THR A 237 3.55 18.51 38.28
N PRO A 238 3.06 18.78 39.50
CA PRO A 238 3.59 18.17 40.72
C PRO A 238 3.26 16.68 40.86
N PHE A 239 2.42 16.11 39.96
CA PHE A 239 2.01 14.73 40.01
C PHE A 239 3.19 13.77 39.82
N LYS A 240 3.22 12.72 40.63
CA LYS A 240 4.23 11.66 40.53
C LYS A 240 3.76 10.56 39.58
N TYR A 241 4.72 9.96 38.87
CA TYR A 241 4.49 8.84 37.95
C TYR A 241 3.67 7.70 38.59
N ARG A 242 4.04 7.30 39.80
CA ARG A 242 3.40 6.19 40.53
C ARG A 242 1.93 6.45 40.84
N ASP A 243 1.56 7.71 41.06
CA ASP A 243 0.19 8.09 41.35
C ASP A 243 -0.66 8.06 40.08
N ILE A 244 -0.13 8.58 38.96
CA ILE A 244 -0.81 8.56 37.67
C ILE A 244 -1.10 7.13 37.22
N VAL A 245 -0.07 6.27 37.17
CA VAL A 245 -0.23 4.88 36.71
C VAL A 245 -0.99 4.04 37.72
N GLY A 246 -0.83 4.30 39.02
CA GLY A 246 -1.52 3.58 40.09
C GLY A 246 -3.03 3.83 40.08
N LEU A 247 -3.45 5.08 40.00
CA LEU A 247 -4.87 5.47 39.97
C LEU A 247 -5.56 5.05 38.67
N THR A 248 -4.85 5.06 37.54
CA THR A 248 -5.45 4.71 36.25
C THR A 248 -5.42 3.22 35.93
N ARG A 249 -4.75 2.39 36.75
CA ARG A 249 -4.52 0.96 36.47
C ARG A 249 -5.79 0.19 36.10
N ASP A 250 -6.84 0.28 36.91
CA ASP A 250 -8.05 -0.52 36.70
C ASP A 250 -8.81 -0.06 35.44
N SER A 251 -8.80 1.24 35.15
CA SER A 251 -9.36 1.80 33.93
C SER A 251 -8.56 1.39 32.70
N LEU A 252 -7.23 1.40 32.77
CA LEU A 252 -6.35 0.97 31.68
C LEU A 252 -6.53 -0.52 31.37
N VAL A 253 -6.60 -1.37 32.40
CA VAL A 253 -6.86 -2.81 32.24
C VAL A 253 -8.25 -3.05 31.64
N THR A 254 -9.25 -2.30 32.11
CA THR A 254 -10.61 -2.37 31.55
C THR A 254 -10.61 -1.95 30.09
N ALA A 255 -9.99 -0.81 29.75
CA ALA A 255 -9.90 -0.29 28.39
C ALA A 255 -9.20 -1.26 27.42
N PHE A 256 -8.08 -1.85 27.86
CA PHE A 256 -7.36 -2.89 27.10
C PHE A 256 -8.22 -4.14 26.90
N THR A 257 -8.94 -4.57 27.94
CA THR A 257 -9.76 -5.78 27.90
C THR A 257 -10.99 -5.60 27.02
N THR A 258 -11.64 -4.44 27.10
CA THR A 258 -12.87 -4.15 26.36
C THR A 258 -12.60 -3.68 24.94
N GLY A 259 -11.42 -3.13 24.65
CA GLY A 259 -11.11 -2.50 23.37
C GLY A 259 -11.98 -1.28 23.08
N ASN A 260 -12.63 -0.71 24.10
CA ASN A 260 -13.52 0.43 23.94
C ASN A 260 -13.27 1.47 25.03
N LEU A 261 -12.80 2.64 24.60
CA LEU A 261 -12.49 3.78 25.45
C LEU A 261 -13.73 4.38 26.13
N PHE A 262 -14.92 4.30 25.52
CA PHE A 262 -16.15 4.86 26.09
C PHE A 262 -16.52 4.24 27.43
N ILE A 263 -16.26 2.95 27.63
CA ILE A 263 -16.65 2.21 28.84
C ILE A 263 -15.95 2.76 30.08
N VAL A 264 -14.73 3.28 29.91
CA VAL A 264 -13.92 3.77 31.02
C VAL A 264 -13.97 5.28 31.15
N LEU A 265 -14.67 6.00 30.26
CA LEU A 265 -14.63 7.46 30.18
C LEU A 265 -14.97 8.13 31.51
N THR A 266 -16.08 7.72 32.13
CA THR A 266 -16.52 8.26 33.44
C THR A 266 -15.55 7.93 34.57
N VAL A 267 -14.98 6.73 34.57
CA VAL A 267 -13.98 6.32 35.57
C VAL A 267 -12.68 7.11 35.39
N LEU A 268 -12.26 7.37 34.15
CA LEU A 268 -11.09 8.20 33.86
C LEU A 268 -11.30 9.66 34.30
N THR A 269 -12.51 10.20 34.12
CA THR A 269 -12.90 11.53 34.64
C THR A 269 -12.72 11.59 36.16
N GLU A 270 -13.28 10.63 36.89
CA GLU A 270 -13.18 10.60 38.35
C GLU A 270 -11.74 10.38 38.84
N ASN A 271 -10.95 9.54 38.16
CA ASN A 271 -9.53 9.37 38.46
C ASN A 271 -8.74 10.67 38.32
N CYS A 272 -9.07 11.51 37.31
CA CYS A 272 -8.44 12.82 37.15
C CYS A 272 -8.78 13.73 38.33
N LYS A 273 -10.05 13.82 38.74
CA LYS A 273 -10.50 14.64 39.89
C LYS A 273 -9.82 14.20 41.19
N GLN A 274 -9.79 12.90 41.46
CA GLN A 274 -9.14 12.33 42.64
C GLN A 274 -7.64 12.67 42.71
N LEU A 275 -6.96 12.77 41.57
CA LEU A 275 -5.54 13.13 41.55
C LEU A 275 -5.32 14.60 41.95
N PHE A 276 -6.18 15.53 41.52
CA PHE A 276 -6.12 16.93 41.95
C PHE A 276 -6.46 17.07 43.44
N GLU A 277 -7.43 16.31 43.94
CA GLU A 277 -7.78 16.26 45.36
C GLU A 277 -6.62 15.73 46.22
N LYS A 278 -5.97 14.63 45.80
CA LYS A 278 -4.83 14.03 46.51
C LYS A 278 -3.66 14.98 46.72
N TYR A 279 -3.46 15.93 45.81
CA TYR A 279 -2.37 16.90 45.86
C TYR A 279 -2.77 18.27 46.43
N ASP A 280 -4.02 18.41 46.91
CA ASP A 280 -4.58 19.67 47.41
C ASP A 280 -4.52 20.81 46.37
N LEU A 281 -4.76 20.45 45.10
CA LEU A 281 -4.75 21.38 43.94
C LEU A 281 -6.16 21.64 43.39
N LYS A 282 -7.19 21.31 44.18
CA LYS A 282 -8.59 21.44 43.78
C LYS A 282 -9.06 22.87 43.99
N GLU A 283 -9.03 23.67 42.92
CA GLU A 283 -9.69 24.97 42.85
C GLU A 283 -11.18 24.83 42.52
N GLU A 284 -11.98 25.88 42.78
CA GLU A 284 -13.44 25.93 42.61
C GLU A 284 -13.95 25.43 41.23
N LYS A 285 -13.13 25.59 40.17
CA LYS A 285 -13.48 25.20 38.79
C LYS A 285 -12.79 23.93 38.29
N THR A 286 -11.96 23.27 39.09
CA THR A 286 -11.12 22.14 38.65
C THR A 286 -11.96 20.96 38.15
N ASP A 287 -12.97 20.54 38.92
CA ASP A 287 -13.86 19.44 38.52
C ASP A 287 -14.63 19.79 37.24
N SER A 288 -15.09 21.03 37.13
CA SER A 288 -15.77 21.53 35.94
C SER A 288 -14.86 21.50 34.70
N TYR A 289 -13.59 21.85 34.84
CA TYR A 289 -12.63 21.73 33.73
C TYR A 289 -12.43 20.28 33.31
N VAL A 290 -12.30 19.34 34.26
CA VAL A 290 -12.19 17.91 33.96
C VAL A 290 -13.45 17.39 33.24
N ASP A 291 -14.63 17.74 33.75
CA ASP A 291 -15.93 17.34 33.18
C ASP A 291 -16.16 17.88 31.77
N VAL A 292 -15.57 19.03 31.43
CA VAL A 292 -15.61 19.62 30.09
C VAL A 292 -14.54 19.02 29.19
N ILE A 293 -13.29 18.89 29.66
CA ILE A 293 -12.16 18.48 28.81
C ILE A 293 -12.29 17.01 28.39
N VAL A 294 -12.68 16.11 29.28
CA VAL A 294 -12.69 14.67 28.98
C VAL A 294 -13.64 14.31 27.82
N PRO A 295 -14.92 14.71 27.84
CA PRO A 295 -15.85 14.40 26.74
C PRO A 295 -15.45 15.05 25.42
N ILE A 296 -14.83 16.23 25.46
CA ILE A 296 -14.44 16.92 24.24
C ILE A 296 -13.17 16.32 23.65
N SER A 297 -12.18 16.01 24.47
CA SER A 297 -10.91 15.41 24.01
C SER A 297 -11.12 14.05 23.35
N PHE A 298 -12.16 13.32 23.76
CA PHE A 298 -12.58 12.07 23.16
C PHE A 298 -12.87 12.18 21.64
N ASN A 299 -13.38 13.34 21.22
CA ASN A 299 -13.77 13.60 19.83
C ASN A 299 -12.57 13.85 18.91
N PHE A 300 -11.41 14.23 19.45
CA PHE A 300 -10.21 14.46 18.68
C PHE A 300 -9.41 13.16 18.46
N PRO A 301 -8.62 13.06 17.37
CA PRO A 301 -7.67 11.96 17.19
C PRO A 301 -6.70 11.87 18.38
N ASN A 302 -6.75 10.75 19.10
CA ASN A 302 -5.83 10.47 20.20
C ASN A 302 -4.58 9.73 19.69
N THR A 303 -3.52 9.69 20.52
CA THR A 303 -2.26 9.02 20.17
C THR A 303 -2.45 7.54 19.82
N GLY A 304 -3.37 6.84 20.47
CA GLY A 304 -3.67 5.44 20.18
C GLY A 304 -4.19 5.23 18.75
N LYS A 305 -5.17 6.05 18.35
CA LYS A 305 -5.69 6.09 16.99
C LYS A 305 -4.58 6.46 16.00
N LEU A 306 -3.88 7.57 16.21
CA LEU A 306 -2.84 8.04 15.28
C LEU A 306 -1.68 7.05 15.11
N LEU A 307 -1.29 6.32 16.15
CA LEU A 307 -0.23 5.31 16.04
C LEU A 307 -0.61 4.20 15.04
N MET A 308 -1.90 3.95 14.80
CA MET A 308 -2.33 2.94 13.83
C MET A 308 -1.87 3.28 12.41
N LEU A 309 -1.57 4.55 12.09
CA LEU A 309 -0.99 4.97 10.80
C LEU A 309 0.32 4.24 10.45
N VAL A 310 1.01 3.67 11.44
CA VAL A 310 2.17 2.79 11.22
C VAL A 310 1.81 1.64 10.27
N PHE A 311 0.56 1.19 10.28
CA PHE A 311 0.10 0.15 9.34
C PHE A 311 0.32 0.55 7.88
N ILE A 312 0.13 1.82 7.51
CA ILE A 312 0.33 2.29 6.14
C ILE A 312 1.81 2.21 5.76
N LEU A 313 2.70 2.59 6.67
CA LEU A 313 4.15 2.48 6.46
C LEU A 313 4.61 1.02 6.40
N PHE A 314 4.00 0.17 7.24
CA PHE A 314 4.21 -1.28 7.21
C PHE A 314 3.68 -1.90 5.92
N ALA A 315 2.48 -1.51 5.46
CA ALA A 315 1.86 -2.06 4.27
C ALA A 315 2.68 -1.72 3.02
N ALA A 316 3.21 -0.49 2.94
CA ALA A 316 4.18 -0.10 1.93
C ALA A 316 5.42 -1.00 1.97
N TRP A 317 6.06 -1.13 3.14
CA TRP A 317 7.21 -2.01 3.34
C TRP A 317 6.91 -3.49 3.00
N PHE A 318 5.72 -3.98 3.35
CA PHE A 318 5.29 -5.37 3.16
C PHE A 318 4.97 -5.69 1.70
N SER A 319 4.35 -4.75 0.96
CA SER A 319 4.05 -4.92 -0.47
C SER A 319 5.24 -4.63 -1.39
N GLY A 320 6.33 -4.09 -0.85
CA GLY A 320 7.46 -3.59 -1.63
C GLY A 320 7.21 -2.23 -2.29
N SER A 321 6.15 -1.53 -1.88
CA SER A 321 5.90 -0.16 -2.29
C SER A 321 6.75 0.78 -1.44
N THR A 322 7.45 1.76 -2.02
CA THR A 322 8.19 2.75 -1.22
C THR A 322 7.50 4.11 -1.29
N LEU A 323 7.36 4.76 -0.13
CA LEU A 323 6.88 6.14 -0.06
C LEU A 323 8.01 7.10 -0.42
N SER A 324 7.77 7.96 -1.41
CA SER A 324 8.70 9.04 -1.73
C SER A 324 8.80 10.03 -0.56
N SER A 325 9.97 10.63 -0.38
CA SER A 325 10.19 11.69 0.62
C SER A 325 9.18 12.84 0.48
N MET A 326 8.68 13.10 -0.73
CA MET A 326 7.67 14.14 -1.01
C MET A 326 6.26 13.77 -0.53
N GLN A 327 5.97 12.48 -0.29
CA GLN A 327 4.65 12.01 0.14
C GLN A 327 4.46 12.09 1.66
N TYR A 328 5.53 12.17 2.45
CA TYR A 328 5.46 12.21 3.92
C TYR A 328 4.67 13.40 4.49
N PRO A 329 4.79 14.64 3.97
CA PRO A 329 3.94 15.75 4.41
C PRO A 329 2.45 15.48 4.17
N THR A 330 2.10 14.97 2.98
CA THR A 330 0.73 14.57 2.65
C THR A 330 0.25 13.44 3.55
N PHE A 331 1.08 12.44 3.80
CA PHE A 331 0.78 11.33 4.71
C PHE A 331 0.44 11.81 6.13
N VAL A 332 1.25 12.71 6.69
CA VAL A 332 1.02 13.26 8.03
C VAL A 332 -0.26 14.10 8.08
N PHE A 333 -0.45 15.01 7.13
CA PHE A 333 -1.57 15.94 7.15
C PHE A 333 -2.90 15.25 6.82
N ALA A 334 -2.95 14.44 5.76
CA ALA A 334 -4.12 13.65 5.42
C ALA A 334 -4.41 12.60 6.49
N GLY A 335 -3.38 11.94 7.02
CA GLY A 335 -3.51 10.98 8.12
C GLY A 335 -4.14 11.61 9.36
N LEU A 336 -3.73 12.82 9.76
CA LEU A 336 -4.34 13.50 10.90
C LEU A 336 -5.85 13.72 10.69
N LEU A 337 -6.21 14.27 9.53
CA LEU A 337 -7.58 14.68 9.25
C LEU A 337 -8.51 13.48 9.02
N SER A 338 -8.04 12.44 8.32
CA SER A 338 -8.82 11.23 8.11
C SER A 338 -9.13 10.50 9.40
N PHE A 339 -8.26 10.59 10.42
CA PHE A 339 -8.47 9.93 11.71
C PHE A 339 -9.50 10.60 12.62
N PHE A 340 -9.96 11.82 12.29
CA PHE A 340 -11.22 12.32 12.86
C PHE A 340 -12.40 11.44 12.45
N GLY A 341 -12.30 10.79 11.28
CA GLY A 341 -13.25 9.80 10.81
C GLY A 341 -13.15 8.42 11.47
N GLY A 342 -12.24 8.24 12.43
CA GLY A 342 -11.95 6.92 12.99
C GLY A 342 -11.06 6.08 12.10
N VAL A 343 -10.52 5.00 12.68
CA VAL A 343 -9.43 4.25 12.06
C VAL A 343 -9.91 3.44 10.86
N ASP A 344 -11.13 2.89 10.92
CA ASP A 344 -11.65 1.98 9.89
C ASP A 344 -12.01 2.66 8.56
N VAL A 345 -12.21 3.99 8.56
CA VAL A 345 -12.37 4.78 7.32
C VAL A 345 -11.05 5.39 6.89
N ALA A 346 -10.24 5.82 7.85
CA ALA A 346 -8.95 6.39 7.54
C ALA A 346 -8.01 5.37 6.89
N MET A 347 -8.04 4.09 7.29
CA MET A 347 -7.13 3.09 6.74
C MET A 347 -7.32 2.82 5.24
N PRO A 348 -8.51 2.45 4.73
CA PRO A 348 -8.71 2.28 3.30
C PRO A 348 -8.40 3.55 2.50
N PHE A 349 -8.82 4.71 3.02
CA PHE A 349 -8.52 6.01 2.40
C PHE A 349 -7.02 6.27 2.30
N MET A 350 -6.26 5.98 3.36
CA MET A 350 -4.81 6.18 3.37
C MET A 350 -4.09 5.16 2.48
N LEU A 351 -4.57 3.92 2.39
CA LEU A 351 -4.03 2.94 1.43
C LEU A 351 -4.21 3.43 -0.01
N ASP A 352 -5.41 3.87 -0.36
CA ASP A 352 -5.73 4.44 -1.67
C ASP A 352 -4.90 5.69 -1.98
N LEU A 353 -4.89 6.66 -1.06
CA LEU A 353 -4.13 7.91 -1.22
C LEU A 353 -2.63 7.66 -1.43
N MET A 354 -2.07 6.66 -0.74
CA MET A 354 -0.66 6.32 -0.82
C MET A 354 -0.35 5.29 -1.92
N HIS A 355 -1.33 4.90 -2.73
CA HIS A 355 -1.22 3.92 -3.83
C HIS A 355 -0.67 2.56 -3.34
N ILE A 356 -1.14 2.14 -2.17
CA ILE A 356 -0.83 0.84 -1.59
C ILE A 356 -2.00 -0.11 -1.91
N PRO A 357 -1.73 -1.37 -2.28
CA PRO A 357 -2.77 -2.36 -2.57
C PRO A 357 -3.87 -2.44 -1.49
N ALA A 358 -5.15 -2.42 -1.91
CA ALA A 358 -6.30 -2.34 -1.01
C ALA A 358 -6.55 -3.63 -0.20
N ASP A 359 -6.06 -4.76 -0.69
CA ASP A 359 -6.07 -6.06 -0.01
C ASP A 359 -5.29 -6.03 1.32
N MET A 360 -4.32 -5.13 1.47
CA MET A 360 -3.63 -4.87 2.74
C MET A 360 -4.60 -4.51 3.87
N TYR A 361 -5.76 -3.93 3.57
CA TYR A 361 -6.78 -3.65 4.58
C TYR A 361 -7.26 -4.92 5.30
N GLN A 362 -7.27 -6.08 4.63
CA GLN A 362 -7.65 -7.34 5.27
C GLN A 362 -6.64 -7.74 6.35
N LEU A 363 -5.34 -7.57 6.05
CA LEU A 363 -4.26 -7.79 7.04
C LEU A 363 -4.37 -6.81 8.21
N TYR A 364 -4.75 -5.56 7.93
CA TYR A 364 -5.06 -4.58 8.98
C TYR A 364 -6.20 -5.05 9.88
N VAL A 365 -7.30 -5.56 9.33
CA VAL A 365 -8.45 -6.02 10.15
C VAL A 365 -8.02 -7.15 11.09
N VAL A 366 -7.24 -8.11 10.60
CA VAL A 366 -6.73 -9.24 11.40
C VAL A 366 -5.79 -8.77 12.51
N THR A 367 -4.79 -7.96 12.16
CA THR A 367 -3.79 -7.46 13.14
C THR A 367 -4.37 -6.40 14.07
N GLY A 368 -5.36 -5.63 13.59
CA GLY A 368 -6.06 -4.56 14.29
C GLY A 368 -6.87 -5.03 15.49
N ILE A 369 -7.24 -6.31 15.58
CA ILE A 369 -7.90 -6.87 16.77
C ILE A 369 -6.97 -6.83 17.99
N ILE A 370 -5.70 -7.15 17.79
CA ILE A 370 -4.68 -7.14 18.83
C ILE A 370 -4.22 -5.70 19.06
N ASN A 371 -3.75 -5.05 17.99
CA ASN A 371 -3.20 -3.70 18.06
C ASN A 371 -4.25 -2.68 18.54
N GLY A 372 -5.52 -2.85 18.18
CA GLY A 372 -6.62 -2.00 18.64
C GLY A 372 -6.80 -1.97 20.16
N ARG A 373 -6.43 -3.04 20.88
CA ARG A 373 -6.47 -3.05 22.36
C ARG A 373 -5.34 -2.22 22.96
N PHE A 374 -4.13 -2.36 22.43
CA PHE A 374 -3.00 -1.53 22.81
C PHE A 374 -3.23 -0.07 22.40
N ALA A 375 -3.86 0.17 21.25
CA ALA A 375 -4.31 1.49 20.82
C ALA A 375 -5.32 2.08 21.81
N THR A 376 -6.29 1.29 22.28
CA THR A 376 -7.29 1.72 23.27
C THR A 376 -6.67 2.00 24.63
N LEU A 377 -5.73 1.15 25.06
CA LEU A 377 -4.92 1.37 26.27
C LEU A 377 -4.16 2.70 26.19
N LEU A 378 -3.47 2.94 25.07
CA LEU A 378 -2.75 4.18 24.81
C LEU A 378 -3.69 5.38 24.71
N ALA A 379 -4.86 5.23 24.11
CA ALA A 379 -5.88 6.26 24.02
C ALA A 379 -6.41 6.67 25.41
N ALA A 380 -6.63 5.70 26.30
CA ALA A 380 -7.04 5.95 27.68
C ALA A 380 -5.97 6.73 28.47
N MET A 381 -4.71 6.34 28.33
CA MET A 381 -3.60 7.09 28.95
C MET A 381 -3.48 8.49 28.33
N ASN A 382 -3.51 8.62 27.01
CA ASN A 382 -3.51 9.90 26.31
C ASN A 382 -4.60 10.84 26.87
N LEU A 383 -5.83 10.34 27.03
CA LEU A 383 -6.95 11.11 27.54
C LEU A 383 -6.71 11.62 28.96
N VAL A 384 -6.22 10.75 29.86
CA VAL A 384 -5.88 11.16 31.24
C VAL A 384 -4.79 12.23 31.23
N ILE A 385 -3.68 11.95 30.55
CA ILE A 385 -2.50 12.81 30.52
C ILE A 385 -2.84 14.18 29.91
N PHE A 386 -3.61 14.18 28.82
CA PHE A 386 -4.11 15.39 28.20
C PHE A 386 -5.00 16.19 29.16
N THR A 387 -5.95 15.52 29.80
CA THR A 387 -6.89 16.14 30.75
C THR A 387 -6.16 16.75 31.94
N LEU A 388 -5.19 16.04 32.52
CA LEU A 388 -4.39 16.53 33.64
C LEU A 388 -3.58 17.76 33.25
N MET A 389 -2.92 17.76 32.08
CA MET A 389 -2.14 18.91 31.62
C MET A 389 -3.01 20.10 31.26
N ALA A 390 -4.12 19.87 30.57
CA ALA A 390 -5.05 20.92 30.19
C ALA A 390 -5.66 21.56 31.44
N THR A 391 -6.15 20.75 32.39
CA THR A 391 -6.70 21.25 33.66
C THR A 391 -5.64 21.99 34.47
N ALA A 392 -4.42 21.44 34.59
CA ALA A 392 -3.32 22.10 35.30
C ALA A 392 -2.90 23.44 34.67
N SER A 393 -2.94 23.53 33.34
CA SER A 393 -2.65 24.76 32.58
C SER A 393 -3.73 25.84 32.81
N LEU A 394 -4.99 25.43 32.99
CA LEU A 394 -6.12 26.31 33.23
C LEU A 394 -6.21 26.79 34.68
N SER A 395 -6.04 25.88 35.64
CA SER A 395 -5.97 26.20 37.08
C SER A 395 -4.65 26.84 37.51
N GLY A 396 -3.71 27.09 36.58
CA GLY A 396 -2.46 27.80 36.89
C GLY A 396 -1.45 27.01 37.75
N VAL A 397 -1.69 25.74 38.01
CA VAL A 397 -0.85 24.86 38.86
C VAL A 397 0.30 24.19 38.09
N MET A 398 0.50 24.55 36.81
CA MET A 398 1.55 24.01 35.96
C MET A 398 2.93 24.49 36.42
N THR A 399 3.84 23.56 36.70
CA THR A 399 5.20 23.85 37.20
C THR A 399 6.25 23.19 36.30
N ILE A 400 6.99 24.00 35.53
CA ILE A 400 8.01 23.49 34.60
C ILE A 400 9.36 23.40 35.32
N SER A 401 9.91 22.19 35.43
CA SER A 401 11.26 21.97 35.93
C SER A 401 12.24 21.70 34.79
N LYS A 402 13.17 22.64 34.52
CA LYS A 402 14.19 22.48 33.46
C LYS A 402 15.03 21.21 33.61
N LYS A 403 15.44 20.87 34.85
CA LYS A 403 16.24 19.67 35.14
C LYS A 403 15.47 18.38 34.86
N LYS A 404 14.19 18.30 35.28
CA LYS A 404 13.34 17.13 35.00
C LYS A 404 13.07 16.99 33.50
N LEU A 405 12.83 18.11 32.81
CA LEU A 405 12.55 18.12 31.37
C LEU A 405 13.74 17.62 30.55
N ILE A 406 14.95 18.12 30.82
CA ILE A 406 16.17 17.67 30.11
C ILE A 406 16.40 16.17 30.34
N ASN A 407 16.33 15.71 31.60
CA ASN A 407 16.49 14.29 31.93
C ASN A 407 15.42 13.43 31.23
N TYR A 408 14.17 13.89 31.22
CA TYR A 408 13.09 13.19 30.52
C TYR A 408 13.35 13.06 29.03
N VAL A 409 13.76 14.15 28.35
CA VAL A 409 14.04 14.13 26.90
C VAL A 409 15.20 13.18 26.60
N VAL A 410 16.30 13.28 27.33
CA VAL A 410 17.49 12.42 27.12
C VAL A 410 17.15 10.94 27.33
N ILE A 411 16.50 10.60 28.44
CA ILE A 411 16.13 9.21 28.73
C ILE A 411 15.13 8.70 27.70
N THR A 412 14.17 9.52 27.27
CA THR A 412 13.19 9.13 26.25
C THR A 412 13.86 8.86 24.90
N LEU A 413 14.80 9.70 24.47
CA LEU A 413 15.55 9.45 23.23
C LEU A 413 16.36 8.15 23.30
N LEU A 414 17.05 7.90 24.42
CA LEU A 414 17.81 6.68 24.63
C LEU A 414 16.92 5.43 24.67
N LEU A 415 15.78 5.49 25.36
CA LEU A 415 14.83 4.38 25.42
C LEU A 415 14.20 4.12 24.05
N THR A 416 13.78 5.15 23.32
CA THR A 416 13.22 4.99 21.97
C THR A 416 14.26 4.40 21.02
N ALA A 417 15.49 4.91 21.01
CA ALA A 417 16.56 4.40 20.16
C ALA A 417 16.93 2.94 20.52
N GLY A 418 17.06 2.64 21.82
CA GLY A 418 17.32 1.28 22.30
C GLY A 418 16.20 0.30 21.94
N LEU A 419 14.95 0.76 22.03
CA LEU A 419 13.77 -0.02 21.65
C LEU A 419 13.77 -0.35 20.16
N ILE A 420 13.97 0.66 19.30
CA ILE A 420 14.03 0.51 17.85
C ILE A 420 15.18 -0.43 17.45
N GLY A 421 16.35 -0.26 18.08
CA GLY A 421 17.51 -1.14 17.85
C GLY A 421 17.23 -2.59 18.26
N ALA A 422 16.60 -2.80 19.41
CA ALA A 422 16.26 -4.13 19.90
C ALA A 422 15.19 -4.82 19.04
N THR A 423 14.16 -4.10 18.59
CA THR A 423 13.14 -4.66 17.69
C THR A 423 13.72 -4.95 16.31
N ARG A 424 14.57 -4.07 15.76
CA ARG A 424 15.30 -4.32 14.50
C ARG A 424 16.15 -5.58 14.59
N TRP A 425 16.92 -5.72 15.68
CA TRP A 425 17.74 -6.89 15.92
C TRP A 425 16.90 -8.17 16.02
N TYR A 426 15.79 -8.14 16.76
CA TYR A 426 14.87 -9.27 16.83
C TYR A 426 14.34 -9.67 15.45
N PHE A 427 13.90 -8.71 14.62
CA PHE A 427 13.39 -9.04 13.29
C PHE A 427 14.47 -9.57 12.35
N SER A 428 15.72 -9.11 12.47
CA SER A 428 16.84 -9.64 11.67
C SER A 428 17.10 -11.14 11.92
N ILE A 429 16.66 -11.67 13.06
CA ILE A 429 16.79 -13.08 13.42
C ILE A 429 15.48 -13.84 13.13
N ALA A 430 14.34 -13.22 13.43
CA ALA A 430 13.03 -13.87 13.39
C ALA A 430 12.40 -13.92 11.99
N VAL A 431 12.78 -13.00 11.10
CA VAL A 431 12.24 -12.91 9.74
C VAL A 431 13.33 -13.35 8.75
N LYS A 432 13.18 -14.53 8.15
CA LYS A 432 14.10 -15.02 7.12
C LYS A 432 13.81 -14.36 5.78
N ASN A 433 14.84 -13.80 5.15
CA ASN A 433 14.75 -13.24 3.80
C ASN A 433 14.92 -14.33 2.75
N VAL A 434 13.82 -14.88 2.24
CA VAL A 434 13.82 -15.71 1.02
C VAL A 434 13.06 -14.94 -0.05
N TYR A 435 13.81 -14.35 -0.98
CA TYR A 435 13.26 -13.77 -2.19
C TYR A 435 13.09 -14.89 -3.23
N GLU A 436 11.86 -15.06 -3.74
CA GLU A 436 11.52 -16.18 -4.66
C GLU A 436 11.00 -15.68 -6.02
N LYS A 437 10.80 -14.36 -6.21
CA LYS A 437 10.15 -13.85 -7.42
C LYS A 437 11.03 -13.94 -8.67
N ASP A 438 12.34 -14.00 -8.50
CA ASP A 438 13.30 -14.39 -9.53
C ASP A 438 12.99 -15.79 -10.07
N GLN A 439 12.77 -16.75 -9.18
CA GLN A 439 12.40 -18.11 -9.55
C GLN A 439 11.03 -18.16 -10.21
N VAL A 440 10.07 -17.34 -9.76
CA VAL A 440 8.74 -17.26 -10.37
C VAL A 440 8.83 -16.87 -11.83
N ILE A 441 9.45 -15.72 -12.17
CA ILE A 441 9.55 -15.28 -13.58
C ILE A 441 10.40 -16.26 -14.42
N ALA A 442 11.45 -16.84 -13.85
CA ALA A 442 12.30 -17.80 -14.53
C ALA A 442 11.57 -19.12 -14.87
N ASN A 443 10.54 -19.48 -14.11
CA ASN A 443 9.76 -20.71 -14.27
C ASN A 443 8.38 -20.51 -14.91
N MET A 444 8.05 -19.31 -15.38
CA MET A 444 6.80 -19.07 -16.12
C MET A 444 6.78 -19.87 -17.44
N GLN A 445 5.59 -20.38 -17.79
CA GLN A 445 5.39 -21.29 -18.93
C GLN A 445 4.37 -20.74 -19.91
N SER A 446 4.51 -21.13 -21.19
CA SER A 446 3.54 -20.86 -22.26
C SER A 446 2.12 -21.26 -21.84
N LEU A 447 1.18 -20.32 -21.93
CA LEU A 447 -0.26 -20.62 -21.72
C LEU A 447 -0.91 -21.20 -22.97
N VAL A 448 -0.24 -21.11 -24.12
CA VAL A 448 -0.76 -21.58 -25.41
C VAL A 448 -0.31 -23.01 -25.66
N PHE A 449 -1.20 -23.82 -26.23
CA PHE A 449 -0.85 -25.17 -26.69
C PHE A 449 0.35 -25.14 -27.64
N PRO A 450 1.37 -26.00 -27.44
CA PRO A 450 2.57 -25.99 -28.25
C PRO A 450 2.26 -26.19 -29.74
N THR A 451 2.68 -25.23 -30.56
CA THR A 451 2.75 -25.37 -32.03
C THR A 451 4.11 -25.99 -32.38
N PRO A 452 4.21 -26.91 -33.37
CA PRO A 452 5.51 -27.43 -33.81
C PRO A 452 6.47 -26.28 -34.13
N ARG A 453 7.55 -26.18 -33.35
CA ARG A 453 8.49 -25.06 -33.39
C ARG A 453 9.94 -25.51 -33.30
N GLU A 454 10.81 -24.79 -33.99
CA GLU A 454 12.27 -24.88 -33.82
C GLU A 454 12.81 -23.53 -33.35
N VAL A 455 13.74 -23.55 -32.41
CA VAL A 455 14.36 -22.32 -31.88
C VAL A 455 15.84 -22.34 -32.17
N TYR A 456 16.29 -21.40 -32.99
CA TYR A 456 17.70 -21.20 -33.31
C TYR A 456 18.28 -20.19 -32.33
N LYS A 457 19.44 -20.51 -31.73
CA LYS A 457 20.19 -19.60 -30.83
C LYS A 457 21.23 -18.75 -31.57
N GLU A 458 21.55 -19.14 -32.80
CA GLU A 458 22.51 -18.46 -33.67
C GLU A 458 21.91 -18.22 -35.04
N ILE A 459 22.41 -17.20 -35.75
CA ILE A 459 21.97 -16.87 -37.10
C ILE A 459 22.46 -17.96 -38.08
N ARG A 460 21.52 -18.62 -38.75
CA ARG A 460 21.81 -19.65 -39.77
C ARG A 460 22.06 -19.01 -41.13
N LYS A 461 23.31 -19.07 -41.60
CA LYS A 461 23.74 -18.51 -42.89
C LYS A 461 23.37 -19.35 -44.11
N ASP A 462 22.99 -20.61 -43.89
CA ASP A 462 22.67 -21.60 -44.92
C ASP A 462 21.18 -21.65 -45.29
N LEU A 463 20.34 -20.84 -44.63
CA LEU A 463 18.93 -20.74 -44.97
C LEU A 463 18.75 -20.13 -46.35
N LYS A 464 17.90 -20.76 -47.15
CA LYS A 464 17.42 -20.13 -48.38
C LYS A 464 16.60 -18.89 -48.01
N PRO A 465 16.98 -17.69 -48.50
CA PRO A 465 16.20 -16.48 -48.32
C PRO A 465 14.77 -16.69 -48.84
N VAL A 466 13.81 -16.10 -48.14
CA VAL A 466 12.42 -16.11 -48.58
C VAL A 466 12.29 -15.28 -49.87
N ASP A 467 11.53 -15.76 -50.85
CA ASP A 467 11.30 -15.06 -52.11
C ASP A 467 10.38 -13.84 -51.91
N LEU A 468 10.97 -12.68 -51.60
CA LEU A 468 10.24 -11.44 -51.29
C LEU A 468 9.41 -10.88 -52.45
N SER A 469 9.45 -11.46 -53.65
CA SER A 469 8.61 -11.05 -54.79
C SER A 469 7.14 -11.44 -54.63
N LYS A 470 6.84 -12.46 -53.81
CA LYS A 470 5.47 -12.92 -53.50
C LYS A 470 4.96 -12.31 -52.19
N PRO A 471 3.64 -12.14 -51.99
CA PRO A 471 3.10 -11.72 -50.69
C PRO A 471 3.42 -12.72 -49.56
N ALA A 472 3.68 -12.22 -48.35
CA ALA A 472 4.15 -13.02 -47.22
C ALA A 472 3.19 -14.14 -46.84
N LEU A 473 1.88 -13.86 -46.79
CA LEU A 473 0.87 -14.89 -46.50
C LEU A 473 0.91 -16.05 -47.50
N GLN A 474 1.18 -15.76 -48.78
CA GLN A 474 1.34 -16.80 -49.79
C GLN A 474 2.61 -17.62 -49.52
N ARG A 475 3.74 -16.97 -49.25
CA ARG A 475 5.03 -17.65 -48.97
C ARG A 475 4.98 -18.52 -47.73
N ILE A 476 4.37 -18.02 -46.66
CA ILE A 476 4.19 -18.75 -45.39
C ILE A 476 3.31 -19.99 -45.61
N ARG A 477 2.24 -19.87 -46.40
CA ARG A 477 1.38 -21.02 -46.75
C ARG A 477 2.05 -22.03 -47.66
N GLU A 478 2.82 -21.59 -48.64
CA GLU A 478 3.55 -22.46 -49.58
C GLU A 478 4.68 -23.22 -48.88
N SER A 479 5.44 -22.55 -48.02
CA SER A 479 6.52 -23.17 -47.25
C SER A 479 6.02 -23.99 -46.07
N GLY A 480 4.84 -23.69 -45.54
CA GLY A 480 4.30 -24.28 -44.33
C GLY A 480 5.04 -23.84 -43.06
N VAL A 481 5.83 -22.78 -43.12
CA VAL A 481 6.68 -22.28 -42.03
C VAL A 481 6.52 -20.77 -41.88
N LEU A 482 6.38 -20.30 -40.64
CA LEU A 482 6.45 -18.90 -40.26
C LEU A 482 7.78 -18.64 -39.55
N ARG A 483 8.64 -17.80 -40.12
CA ARG A 483 9.95 -17.44 -39.54
C ARG A 483 9.83 -16.18 -38.70
N VAL A 484 10.05 -16.30 -37.39
CA VAL A 484 9.86 -15.21 -36.42
C VAL A 484 11.19 -14.82 -35.78
N GLY A 485 11.53 -13.54 -35.83
CA GLY A 485 12.65 -12.98 -35.08
C GLY A 485 12.33 -12.78 -33.60
N TYR A 486 13.26 -13.12 -32.70
CA TYR A 486 13.16 -12.87 -31.26
C TYR A 486 14.47 -12.29 -30.67
N ASN A 487 14.36 -11.42 -29.66
CA ASN A 487 15.48 -10.95 -28.86
C ASN A 487 15.40 -11.56 -27.45
N PRO A 488 16.38 -12.36 -26.99
CA PRO A 488 16.34 -13.00 -25.67
C PRO A 488 16.39 -12.02 -24.48
N GLU A 489 16.71 -10.74 -24.71
CA GLU A 489 16.77 -9.71 -23.67
C GLU A 489 15.49 -8.84 -23.58
N SER A 490 14.48 -9.14 -24.37
CA SER A 490 13.20 -8.42 -24.37
C SER A 490 12.21 -9.01 -23.34
N MET A 491 12.62 -9.20 -22.09
CA MET A 491 11.69 -9.62 -21.02
C MET A 491 10.56 -8.58 -20.82
N PRO A 492 9.32 -9.00 -20.53
CA PRO A 492 8.80 -10.38 -20.48
C PRO A 492 8.23 -10.90 -21.83
N PHE A 493 8.56 -10.26 -22.96
CA PHE A 493 8.03 -10.63 -24.29
C PHE A 493 8.68 -11.88 -24.86
N THR A 494 10.00 -11.97 -24.77
CA THR A 494 10.79 -13.11 -25.25
C THR A 494 12.03 -13.27 -24.39
N TYR A 495 12.21 -14.45 -23.79
CA TYR A 495 13.39 -14.81 -23.01
C TYR A 495 13.51 -16.33 -22.87
N PHE A 496 14.64 -16.81 -22.38
CA PHE A 496 14.81 -18.22 -22.04
C PHE A 496 14.45 -18.46 -20.58
N SER A 497 13.55 -19.41 -20.32
CA SER A 497 13.23 -19.88 -18.98
C SER A 497 14.42 -20.61 -18.34
N GLU A 498 14.31 -20.94 -17.05
CA GLU A 498 15.34 -21.69 -16.31
C GLU A 498 15.65 -23.06 -16.95
N ILE A 499 14.63 -23.70 -17.53
CA ILE A 499 14.76 -24.97 -18.27
C ILE A 499 15.24 -24.80 -19.72
N GLY A 500 15.57 -23.57 -20.14
CA GLY A 500 16.16 -23.28 -21.44
C GLY A 500 15.18 -23.21 -22.62
N GLU A 501 13.87 -23.11 -22.35
CA GLU A 501 12.85 -22.93 -23.38
C GLU A 501 12.61 -21.45 -23.69
N LEU A 502 12.36 -21.12 -24.96
CA LEU A 502 11.95 -19.78 -25.35
C LEU A 502 10.49 -19.55 -24.96
N VAL A 503 10.25 -18.57 -24.09
CA VAL A 503 8.95 -18.21 -23.50
C VAL A 503 8.74 -16.69 -23.49
N GLY A 504 7.49 -16.27 -23.23
CA GLY A 504 7.11 -14.86 -23.11
C GLY A 504 5.86 -14.51 -23.92
N LEU A 505 5.36 -13.28 -23.73
CA LEU A 505 4.12 -12.78 -24.37
C LEU A 505 4.15 -12.94 -25.89
N ASP A 506 5.24 -12.54 -26.53
CA ASP A 506 5.33 -12.50 -27.98
C ASP A 506 5.61 -13.89 -28.56
N VAL A 507 6.21 -14.79 -27.77
CA VAL A 507 6.32 -16.22 -28.11
C VAL A 507 4.94 -16.85 -28.18
N ASP A 508 4.08 -16.60 -27.19
CA ASP A 508 2.71 -17.11 -27.16
C ASP A 508 1.86 -16.49 -28.27
N MET A 509 2.02 -15.20 -28.55
CA MET A 509 1.38 -14.55 -29.69
C MET A 509 1.83 -15.16 -31.04
N ALA A 510 3.11 -15.48 -31.21
CA ALA A 510 3.61 -16.16 -32.41
C ALA A 510 3.01 -17.57 -32.55
N GLN A 511 2.91 -18.32 -31.44
CA GLN A 511 2.26 -19.63 -31.41
C GLN A 511 0.79 -19.57 -31.82
N LEU A 512 0.03 -18.57 -31.33
CA LEU A 512 -1.35 -18.34 -31.73
C LEU A 512 -1.47 -18.07 -33.23
N LEU A 513 -0.63 -17.16 -33.76
CA LEU A 513 -0.64 -16.80 -35.16
C LEU A 513 -0.35 -18.01 -36.07
N ALA A 514 0.73 -18.75 -35.78
CA ALA A 514 1.11 -19.93 -36.57
C ALA A 514 0.05 -21.04 -36.54
N ARG A 515 -0.59 -21.25 -35.38
CA ARG A 515 -1.67 -22.23 -35.23
C ARG A 515 -2.88 -21.88 -36.11
N GLU A 516 -3.25 -20.61 -36.16
CA GLU A 516 -4.37 -20.14 -37.00
C GLU A 516 -4.05 -20.17 -38.48
N LEU A 517 -2.80 -19.89 -38.84
CA LEU A 517 -2.27 -20.05 -40.19
C LEU A 517 -2.04 -21.53 -40.57
N LYS A 518 -2.06 -22.45 -39.60
CA LYS A 518 -1.80 -23.90 -39.74
C LYS A 518 -0.39 -24.20 -40.28
N VAL A 519 0.61 -23.49 -39.78
CA VAL A 519 2.02 -23.60 -40.18
C VAL A 519 2.92 -23.90 -38.98
N LYS A 520 4.15 -24.36 -39.25
CA LYS A 520 5.21 -24.53 -38.24
C LYS A 520 5.85 -23.19 -37.89
N LEU A 521 6.49 -23.10 -36.73
CA LEU A 521 7.28 -21.94 -36.31
C LEU A 521 8.78 -22.21 -36.39
N GLU A 522 9.54 -21.23 -36.85
CA GLU A 522 10.99 -21.19 -36.69
C GLU A 522 11.38 -19.86 -36.06
N PHE A 523 11.99 -19.89 -34.88
CA PHE A 523 12.46 -18.71 -34.17
C PHE A 523 13.94 -18.45 -34.46
N PHE A 524 14.26 -17.21 -34.84
CA PHE A 524 15.61 -16.77 -35.14
C PHE A 524 16.03 -15.61 -34.24
N PRO A 525 17.29 -15.61 -33.72
CA PRO A 525 17.74 -14.54 -32.86
C PRO A 525 17.90 -13.26 -33.69
N VAL A 526 17.41 -12.15 -33.16
CA VAL A 526 17.57 -10.81 -33.70
C VAL A 526 18.08 -9.89 -32.61
N ASN A 527 18.94 -8.95 -32.97
CA ASN A 527 19.31 -7.82 -32.13
C ASN A 527 18.97 -6.51 -32.87
N PRO A 528 19.01 -5.34 -32.19
CA PRO A 528 18.69 -4.06 -32.83
C PRO A 528 19.50 -3.78 -34.11
N ASP A 529 20.76 -4.24 -34.17
CA ASP A 529 21.68 -3.98 -35.27
C ASP A 529 21.40 -4.86 -36.50
N THR A 530 20.97 -6.11 -36.31
CA THR A 530 20.76 -7.09 -37.41
C THR A 530 19.31 -7.17 -37.88
N MET A 531 18.36 -6.69 -37.07
CA MET A 531 16.92 -6.84 -37.31
C MET A 531 16.50 -6.32 -38.69
N GLU A 532 16.97 -5.13 -39.08
CA GLU A 532 16.63 -4.53 -40.37
C GLU A 532 17.10 -5.39 -41.54
N GLU A 533 18.36 -5.80 -41.52
CA GLU A 533 18.98 -6.59 -42.57
C GLU A 533 18.30 -7.96 -42.71
N GLN A 534 17.95 -8.60 -41.58
CA GLN A 534 17.27 -9.90 -41.59
C GLN A 534 15.86 -9.84 -42.18
N LEU A 535 15.12 -8.76 -41.94
CA LEU A 535 13.80 -8.51 -42.55
C LEU A 535 13.90 -8.16 -44.04
N GLN A 536 14.91 -7.35 -44.43
CA GLN A 536 15.10 -6.94 -45.82
C GLN A 536 15.67 -8.06 -46.70
N SER A 537 16.50 -8.94 -46.14
CA SER A 537 17.03 -10.11 -46.84
C SER A 537 16.05 -11.28 -46.88
N GLY A 538 14.93 -11.21 -46.16
CA GLY A 538 13.96 -12.30 -46.07
C GLY A 538 14.50 -13.52 -45.34
N GLN A 539 15.43 -13.34 -44.39
CA GLN A 539 15.83 -14.41 -43.47
C GLN A 539 14.69 -14.77 -42.51
N ILE A 540 13.88 -13.77 -42.12
CA ILE A 540 12.69 -13.89 -41.27
C ILE A 540 11.50 -13.20 -41.94
N ASP A 541 10.27 -13.56 -41.56
CA ASP A 541 9.03 -12.96 -42.07
C ASP A 541 8.57 -11.76 -41.23
N LEU A 542 8.75 -11.83 -39.91
CA LEU A 542 8.44 -10.76 -38.97
C LEU A 542 9.26 -10.88 -37.68
N VAL A 543 9.23 -9.83 -36.84
CA VAL A 543 9.79 -9.87 -35.48
C VAL A 543 8.66 -9.72 -34.45
N MET A 544 8.66 -10.59 -33.44
CA MET A 544 7.75 -10.52 -32.30
C MET A 544 8.60 -10.55 -31.02
N SER A 545 8.97 -9.37 -30.53
CA SER A 545 9.88 -9.22 -29.38
C SER A 545 9.83 -7.82 -28.73
N GLY A 546 8.63 -7.27 -28.51
CA GLY A 546 8.47 -5.97 -27.86
C GLY A 546 9.01 -4.80 -28.68
N VAL A 547 8.93 -4.87 -30.02
CA VAL A 547 9.62 -3.90 -30.89
C VAL A 547 8.94 -2.54 -30.81
N VAL A 548 9.69 -1.56 -30.32
CA VAL A 548 9.27 -0.16 -30.27
C VAL A 548 9.22 0.45 -31.67
N VAL A 549 8.13 1.14 -31.98
CA VAL A 549 7.99 1.91 -33.21
C VAL A 549 8.63 3.30 -33.03
N THR A 550 9.59 3.62 -33.88
CA THR A 550 10.26 4.92 -33.93
C THR A 550 10.18 5.50 -35.34
N THR A 551 10.32 6.82 -35.48
CA THR A 551 10.31 7.47 -36.80
C THR A 551 11.40 6.92 -37.72
N PRO A 552 12.66 6.73 -37.29
CA PRO A 552 13.70 6.13 -38.14
C PRO A 552 13.37 4.70 -38.59
N ARG A 553 12.77 3.88 -37.72
CA ARG A 553 12.36 2.51 -38.10
C ARG A 553 11.21 2.51 -39.11
N LEU A 554 10.27 3.45 -39.01
CA LEU A 554 9.15 3.57 -39.98
C LEU A 554 9.61 3.91 -41.39
N GLU A 555 10.76 4.59 -41.54
CA GLU A 555 11.32 4.89 -42.87
C GLU A 555 11.86 3.64 -43.57
N LYS A 556 12.31 2.66 -42.79
CA LYS A 556 13.05 1.48 -43.28
C LYS A 556 12.24 0.19 -43.25
N MET A 557 11.25 0.10 -42.36
CA MET A 557 10.44 -1.09 -42.12
C MET A 557 8.94 -0.77 -42.26
N VAL A 558 8.12 -1.82 -42.33
CA VAL A 558 6.66 -1.72 -42.26
C VAL A 558 6.19 -2.43 -41.01
N PHE A 559 5.29 -1.81 -40.26
CA PHE A 559 4.78 -2.32 -38.97
C PHE A 559 3.29 -2.61 -39.07
N SER A 560 2.83 -3.57 -38.26
CA SER A 560 1.42 -3.70 -37.90
C SER A 560 0.92 -2.52 -37.06
N ASP A 561 -0.39 -2.47 -36.80
CA ASP A 561 -0.96 -1.67 -35.72
C ASP A 561 -0.33 -2.10 -34.37
N PRO A 562 -0.17 -1.19 -33.40
CA PRO A 562 0.38 -1.53 -32.10
C PRO A 562 -0.51 -2.50 -31.32
N TYR A 563 0.10 -3.55 -30.77
CA TYR A 563 -0.61 -4.48 -29.88
C TYR A 563 -0.64 -3.95 -28.44
N MET A 564 0.38 -3.20 -28.03
CA MET A 564 0.51 -2.60 -26.71
C MET A 564 1.07 -1.16 -26.77
N GLU A 565 0.65 -0.33 -25.83
CA GLU A 565 1.36 0.92 -25.50
C GLU A 565 2.13 0.69 -24.21
N ALA A 566 3.46 0.81 -24.27
CA ALA A 566 4.35 0.64 -23.13
C ALA A 566 4.73 2.00 -22.54
N THR A 567 5.00 2.06 -21.24
CA THR A 567 5.29 3.34 -20.56
C THR A 567 6.80 3.53 -20.37
N LEU A 568 7.38 4.61 -20.87
CA LEU A 568 8.81 4.88 -20.72
C LEU A 568 9.16 5.17 -19.24
N CYS A 569 10.29 4.62 -18.78
CA CYS A 569 10.78 4.76 -17.42
C CYS A 569 12.32 4.72 -17.36
N PHE A 570 12.88 5.03 -16.19
CA PHE A 570 14.27 4.79 -15.86
C PHE A 570 14.39 3.61 -14.89
N ILE A 571 15.27 2.67 -15.17
CA ILE A 571 15.67 1.65 -14.21
C ILE A 571 16.90 2.15 -13.47
N VAL A 572 16.80 2.24 -12.15
CA VAL A 572 17.85 2.80 -11.30
C VAL A 572 18.08 1.93 -10.07
N PRO A 573 19.28 1.97 -9.46
CA PRO A 573 19.48 1.38 -8.14
C PRO A 573 18.46 1.92 -7.13
N ASP A 574 17.89 1.05 -6.28
CA ASP A 574 16.79 1.39 -5.37
C ASP A 574 17.09 2.63 -4.51
N HIS A 575 18.31 2.73 -3.99
CA HIS A 575 18.75 3.86 -3.16
C HIS A 575 18.74 5.22 -3.89
N ARG A 576 18.75 5.24 -5.22
CA ARG A 576 18.70 6.46 -6.06
C ARG A 576 17.32 6.78 -6.61
N ARG A 577 16.32 5.93 -6.36
CA ARG A 577 14.94 6.10 -6.86
C ARG A 577 14.41 7.53 -6.73
N ASN A 578 14.62 8.16 -5.58
CA ASN A 578 14.12 9.51 -5.28
C ASN A 578 14.70 10.61 -6.19
N GLU A 579 15.88 10.39 -6.78
CA GLU A 579 16.52 11.31 -7.73
C GLU A 579 15.80 11.33 -9.09
N PHE A 580 15.04 10.26 -9.41
CA PHE A 580 14.40 10.06 -10.71
C PHE A 580 12.88 10.24 -10.72
N VAL A 581 12.27 10.60 -9.59
CA VAL A 581 10.81 10.71 -9.46
C VAL A 581 10.24 11.88 -10.27
N THR A 582 10.96 12.99 -10.39
CA THR A 582 10.50 14.19 -11.10
C THR A 582 11.52 14.70 -12.10
N ASP A 583 11.04 15.37 -13.15
CA ASP A 583 11.89 16.00 -14.16
C ASP A 583 12.95 16.95 -13.56
N THR A 584 12.52 17.73 -12.56
CA THR A 584 13.32 18.67 -11.80
C THR A 584 14.40 17.99 -10.97
N ALA A 585 14.10 16.84 -10.36
CA ALA A 585 15.08 16.07 -9.61
C ALA A 585 16.16 15.52 -10.55
N ILE A 586 15.76 14.94 -11.68
CA ILE A 586 16.69 14.37 -12.66
C ILE A 586 17.62 15.46 -13.23
N LYS A 587 17.07 16.63 -13.58
CA LYS A 587 17.83 17.76 -14.14
C LYS A 587 18.88 18.34 -13.16
N ASN A 588 18.74 18.07 -11.86
CA ASN A 588 19.68 18.53 -10.83
C ASN A 588 20.87 17.57 -10.61
N ILE A 589 20.82 16.37 -11.18
CA ILE A 589 21.92 15.40 -11.09
C ILE A 589 23.09 15.91 -11.94
N SER A 590 24.23 16.12 -11.31
CA SER A 590 25.49 16.40 -12.00
C SER A 590 26.06 15.11 -12.59
N ASP A 591 26.62 15.19 -13.80
CA ASP A 591 27.32 14.08 -14.46
C ASP A 591 26.46 12.81 -14.68
N LEU A 592 25.15 13.00 -14.90
CA LEU A 592 24.18 11.93 -15.12
C LEU A 592 24.50 11.11 -16.38
N LYS A 593 24.69 9.80 -16.23
CA LYS A 593 24.88 8.83 -17.33
C LYS A 593 23.65 7.97 -17.55
N ILE A 594 23.07 8.07 -18.75
CA ILE A 594 21.87 7.31 -19.12
C ILE A 594 22.22 6.27 -20.18
N GLY A 595 21.99 5.00 -19.85
CA GLY A 595 22.08 3.89 -20.78
C GLY A 595 20.84 3.83 -21.67
N ILE A 596 21.02 3.70 -22.99
CA ILE A 596 19.92 3.48 -23.93
C ILE A 596 20.21 2.21 -24.73
N PRO A 597 19.30 1.22 -24.75
CA PRO A 597 19.51 -0.03 -25.47
C PRO A 597 19.36 0.15 -26.98
N GLY A 598 20.42 -0.22 -27.71
CA GLY A 598 20.48 -0.22 -29.18
C GLY A 598 20.77 1.14 -29.84
N ALA A 599 21.29 1.07 -31.07
CA ALA A 599 21.69 2.20 -31.90
C ALA A 599 20.54 2.88 -32.67
N ASP A 600 19.48 3.36 -31.99
CA ASP A 600 18.47 4.22 -32.64
C ASP A 600 18.54 5.64 -32.05
N ASP A 601 19.04 6.58 -32.87
CA ASP A 601 19.20 8.01 -32.54
C ASP A 601 17.89 8.66 -32.06
N TYR A 602 16.73 8.05 -32.34
CA TYR A 602 15.43 8.56 -31.89
C TYR A 602 15.39 8.83 -30.37
N PHE A 603 15.79 7.86 -29.55
CA PHE A 603 15.76 8.03 -28.09
C PHE A 603 16.93 8.87 -27.60
N PHE A 604 18.08 8.79 -28.28
CA PHE A 604 19.24 9.63 -28.00
C PHE A 604 18.85 11.12 -28.10
N ASP A 605 18.26 11.53 -29.22
CA ASP A 605 17.87 12.92 -29.47
C ASP A 605 16.78 13.39 -28.50
N LYS A 606 15.79 12.54 -28.21
CA LYS A 606 14.72 12.87 -27.26
C LYS A 606 15.26 13.06 -25.84
N ILE A 607 16.11 12.16 -25.37
CA ILE A 607 16.73 12.27 -24.05
C ILE A 607 17.70 13.44 -24.01
N LYS A 608 18.49 13.70 -25.06
CA LYS A 608 19.40 14.85 -25.09
C LYS A 608 18.64 16.17 -25.09
N THR A 609 17.47 16.23 -25.73
CA THR A 609 16.58 17.40 -25.67
C THR A 609 15.99 17.57 -24.26
N TYR A 610 15.55 16.48 -23.63
CA TYR A 610 14.91 16.50 -22.31
C TYR A 610 15.90 16.75 -21.16
N LEU A 611 17.11 16.18 -21.27
CA LEU A 611 18.22 16.23 -20.31
C LEU A 611 19.54 16.61 -21.01
N PRO A 612 19.73 17.90 -21.37
CA PRO A 612 20.89 18.34 -22.17
C PRO A 612 22.25 18.06 -21.52
N ARG A 613 22.28 17.99 -20.18
CA ARG A 613 23.50 17.75 -19.39
C ARG A 613 23.82 16.27 -19.20
N ALA A 614 22.89 15.36 -19.51
CA ALA A 614 23.14 13.93 -19.37
C ALA A 614 24.14 13.46 -20.45
N GLU A 615 25.08 12.62 -20.04
CA GLU A 615 25.86 11.78 -20.93
C GLU A 615 24.99 10.57 -21.30
N ILE A 616 24.88 10.28 -22.59
CA ILE A 616 24.08 9.15 -23.08
C ILE A 616 25.06 8.09 -23.54
N VAL A 617 24.89 6.88 -23.02
CA VAL A 617 25.72 5.71 -23.31
C VAL A 617 24.85 4.70 -24.03
N GLU A 618 25.22 4.33 -25.25
CA GLU A 618 24.59 3.23 -25.96
C GLU A 618 24.96 1.91 -25.28
N ILE A 619 23.97 1.07 -24.98
CA ILE A 619 24.21 -0.28 -24.48
C ILE A 619 23.75 -1.33 -25.49
N LYS A 620 24.59 -2.35 -25.68
CA LYS A 620 24.32 -3.46 -26.60
C LYS A 620 23.56 -4.59 -25.94
N SER A 621 23.78 -4.79 -24.64
CA SER A 621 23.06 -5.75 -23.80
C SER A 621 22.47 -5.04 -22.60
N ILE A 622 21.20 -5.30 -22.34
CA ILE A 622 20.49 -4.84 -21.13
C ILE A 622 21.10 -5.52 -19.90
N ARG A 623 21.56 -6.77 -20.03
CA ARG A 623 22.14 -7.56 -18.95
C ARG A 623 23.42 -6.92 -18.39
N ASP A 624 24.23 -6.31 -19.25
CA ASP A 624 25.46 -5.62 -18.84
C ASP A 624 25.19 -4.51 -17.81
N PHE A 625 24.07 -3.79 -17.92
CA PHE A 625 23.70 -2.77 -16.93
C PHE A 625 23.48 -3.35 -15.52
N PHE A 626 22.92 -4.55 -15.42
CA PHE A 626 22.57 -5.17 -14.15
C PHE A 626 23.73 -5.98 -13.53
N GLU A 627 24.53 -6.66 -14.36
CA GLU A 627 25.56 -7.60 -13.88
C GLU A 627 26.93 -6.94 -13.69
N THR A 628 27.40 -6.15 -14.67
CA THR A 628 28.78 -5.63 -14.69
C THR A 628 28.84 -4.12 -14.54
N ASN A 629 27.93 -3.41 -15.19
CA ASN A 629 27.84 -1.95 -15.29
C ASN A 629 29.20 -1.27 -15.57
N GLU A 630 29.98 -1.82 -16.51
CA GLU A 630 31.36 -1.37 -16.80
C GLU A 630 31.46 0.13 -17.12
N HIS A 631 30.41 0.69 -17.74
CA HIS A 631 30.35 2.09 -18.12
C HIS A 631 29.89 3.05 -17.00
N GLN A 632 29.62 2.52 -15.79
CA GLN A 632 29.13 3.26 -14.63
C GLN A 632 27.86 4.06 -14.96
N ILE A 633 26.89 3.38 -15.58
CA ILE A 633 25.61 3.98 -15.97
C ILE A 633 24.77 4.17 -14.71
N ASP A 634 24.16 5.35 -14.58
CA ASP A 634 23.32 5.71 -13.43
C ASP A 634 21.89 5.22 -13.58
N ALA A 635 21.37 5.27 -14.80
CA ALA A 635 20.00 4.92 -15.14
C ALA A 635 19.92 4.27 -16.52
N LEU A 636 19.11 3.23 -16.65
CA LEU A 636 18.78 2.61 -17.93
C LEU A 636 17.41 3.11 -18.41
N LEU A 637 17.34 3.64 -19.63
CA LEU A 637 16.07 3.97 -20.26
C LEU A 637 15.42 2.71 -20.85
N MET A 638 14.21 2.37 -20.40
CA MET A 638 13.41 1.26 -20.91
C MET A 638 11.93 1.53 -20.64
N HIS A 639 11.01 0.71 -21.16
CA HIS A 639 9.62 0.75 -20.74
C HIS A 639 9.39 -0.01 -19.41
N ALA A 640 8.41 0.44 -18.62
CA ALA A 640 8.13 0.00 -17.25
C ALA A 640 7.71 -1.46 -17.17
N GLU A 641 7.04 -1.98 -18.20
CA GLU A 641 6.62 -3.37 -18.32
C GLU A 641 7.83 -4.30 -18.37
N GLY A 642 8.85 -3.97 -19.17
CA GLY A 642 10.11 -4.72 -19.25
C GLY A 642 11.01 -4.45 -18.05
N GLY A 643 11.04 -3.19 -17.59
CA GLY A 643 11.70 -2.77 -16.37
C GLY A 643 11.33 -3.61 -15.16
N SER A 644 10.03 -3.70 -14.90
CA SER A 644 9.50 -4.47 -13.78
C SER A 644 9.94 -5.94 -13.87
N ALA A 645 9.88 -6.55 -15.06
CA ALA A 645 10.32 -7.92 -15.28
C ALA A 645 11.82 -8.11 -15.01
N TRP A 646 12.69 -7.21 -15.49
CA TRP A 646 14.13 -7.27 -15.21
C TRP A 646 14.44 -7.11 -13.71
N THR A 647 13.72 -6.22 -13.02
CA THR A 647 13.90 -6.05 -11.56
C THR A 647 13.45 -7.26 -10.74
N LEU A 648 12.63 -8.16 -11.31
CA LEU A 648 12.33 -9.43 -10.65
C LEU A 648 13.59 -10.32 -10.54
N LEU A 649 14.49 -10.27 -11.53
CA LEU A 649 15.80 -10.94 -11.47
C LEU A 649 16.85 -10.11 -10.71
N TYR A 650 16.73 -8.79 -10.73
CA TYR A 650 17.66 -7.86 -10.09
C TYR A 650 16.95 -6.92 -9.10
N PRO A 651 16.53 -7.41 -7.92
CA PRO A 651 15.65 -6.67 -7.00
C PRO A 651 16.31 -5.46 -6.34
N LYS A 652 17.61 -5.26 -6.53
CA LYS A 652 18.36 -4.05 -6.11
C LYS A 652 18.06 -2.83 -6.98
N PHE A 653 17.35 -3.01 -8.08
CA PHE A 653 16.95 -1.97 -9.01
C PHE A 653 15.43 -1.80 -8.99
N GLN A 654 14.95 -0.61 -9.38
CA GLN A 654 13.54 -0.29 -9.46
C GLN A 654 13.22 0.45 -10.75
N PRO A 655 12.05 0.19 -11.39
CA PRO A 655 11.54 1.06 -12.43
C PRO A 655 10.97 2.35 -11.82
N VAL A 656 11.37 3.48 -12.39
CA VAL A 656 10.92 4.81 -11.98
C VAL A 656 10.37 5.55 -13.19
N VAL A 657 9.08 5.84 -13.17
CA VAL A 657 8.43 6.67 -14.18
C VAL A 657 8.47 8.12 -13.69
N PRO A 658 9.16 9.04 -14.39
CA PRO A 658 9.18 10.43 -14.01
C PRO A 658 7.78 11.05 -14.12
N VAL A 659 7.35 11.76 -13.09
CA VAL A 659 6.07 12.48 -13.07
C VAL A 659 6.32 14.00 -13.07
N PRO A 660 5.48 14.80 -13.77
CA PRO A 660 4.24 14.44 -14.46
C PRO A 660 4.42 13.91 -15.90
N ASP A 661 5.65 13.86 -16.41
CA ASP A 661 5.96 13.59 -17.83
C ASP A 661 5.92 12.08 -18.17
N VAL A 662 4.72 11.50 -18.20
CA VAL A 662 4.54 10.09 -18.56
C VAL A 662 4.50 9.94 -20.09
N ALA A 663 5.60 9.45 -20.66
CA ALA A 663 5.70 9.15 -22.08
C ALA A 663 5.29 7.69 -22.36
N LYS A 664 4.46 7.49 -23.39
CA LYS A 664 4.11 6.17 -23.89
C LYS A 664 4.72 5.91 -25.25
N ILE A 665 5.10 4.66 -25.49
CA ILE A 665 5.68 4.20 -26.75
C ILE A 665 4.91 3.00 -27.29
N PRO A 666 4.51 3.00 -28.57
CA PRO A 666 3.79 1.88 -29.16
C PRO A 666 4.73 0.72 -29.49
N LEU A 667 4.30 -0.50 -29.16
CA LEU A 667 4.95 -1.74 -29.56
C LEU A 667 4.17 -2.40 -30.69
N ALA A 668 4.84 -2.76 -31.78
CA ALA A 668 4.24 -3.34 -32.97
C ALA A 668 5.17 -4.36 -33.64
N TYR A 669 4.64 -5.16 -34.57
CA TYR A 669 5.43 -6.19 -35.26
C TYR A 669 5.93 -5.66 -36.63
N PRO A 670 7.24 -5.52 -36.83
CA PRO A 670 7.78 -5.21 -38.15
C PRO A 670 7.78 -6.46 -39.05
N VAL A 671 7.54 -6.26 -40.34
CA VAL A 671 7.44 -7.34 -41.36
C VAL A 671 8.47 -7.22 -42.48
N ALA A 672 8.82 -8.37 -43.05
CA ALA A 672 9.80 -8.50 -44.13
C ALA A 672 9.31 -7.96 -45.47
N GLY A 673 10.26 -7.54 -46.33
CA GLY A 673 9.97 -7.12 -47.71
C GLY A 673 9.08 -5.88 -47.86
N ARG A 674 8.87 -5.11 -46.77
CA ARG A 674 7.91 -3.99 -46.71
C ARG A 674 6.49 -4.39 -47.14
N ASP A 675 6.09 -5.62 -46.83
CA ASP A 675 4.80 -6.19 -47.19
C ASP A 675 3.66 -5.55 -46.38
N ARG A 676 3.03 -4.52 -46.96
CA ARG A 676 1.92 -3.80 -46.32
C ARG A 676 0.67 -4.66 -46.16
N GLU A 677 0.42 -5.59 -47.08
CA GLU A 677 -0.74 -6.48 -47.00
C GLU A 677 -0.63 -7.40 -45.78
N PHE A 678 0.57 -7.93 -45.54
CA PHE A 678 0.80 -8.74 -44.35
C PHE A 678 0.77 -7.91 -43.05
N ALA A 679 1.30 -6.69 -43.06
CA ALA A 679 1.18 -5.79 -41.92
C ALA A 679 -0.29 -5.46 -41.60
N ASP A 680 -1.11 -5.18 -42.61
CA ASP A 680 -2.54 -4.92 -42.46
C ASP A 680 -3.28 -6.17 -41.95
N PHE A 681 -2.92 -7.36 -42.45
CA PHE A 681 -3.45 -8.62 -41.92
C PHE A 681 -3.12 -8.77 -40.42
N LEU A 682 -1.88 -8.53 -40.02
CA LEU A 682 -1.47 -8.56 -38.61
C LEU A 682 -2.22 -7.52 -37.78
N SER A 683 -2.45 -6.32 -38.30
CA SER A 683 -3.24 -5.28 -37.65
C SER A 683 -4.67 -5.75 -37.35
N GLN A 684 -5.33 -6.39 -38.31
CA GLN A 684 -6.67 -6.96 -38.10
C GLN A 684 -6.63 -8.13 -37.12
N TRP A 685 -5.61 -8.99 -37.22
CA TRP A 685 -5.42 -10.11 -36.30
C TRP A 685 -5.21 -9.63 -34.85
N ILE A 686 -4.37 -8.62 -34.62
CA ILE A 686 -4.16 -7.98 -33.31
C ILE A 686 -5.47 -7.44 -32.77
N LYS A 687 -6.28 -6.75 -33.60
CA LYS A 687 -7.61 -6.26 -33.18
C LYS A 687 -8.52 -7.40 -32.75
N LEU A 688 -8.51 -8.54 -33.46
CA LEU A 688 -9.27 -9.72 -33.06
C LEU A 688 -8.78 -10.27 -31.71
N LYS A 689 -7.46 -10.37 -31.50
CA LYS A 689 -6.88 -10.87 -30.24
C LYS A 689 -7.17 -9.96 -29.04
N LYS A 690 -7.07 -8.65 -29.21
CA LYS A 690 -7.39 -7.68 -28.15
C LYS A 690 -8.87 -7.71 -27.73
N ASN A 691 -9.76 -8.11 -28.64
CA ASN A 691 -11.19 -8.27 -28.37
C ASN A 691 -11.57 -9.72 -28.00
N SER A 692 -10.62 -10.65 -27.98
CA SER A 692 -10.82 -12.02 -27.51
C SER A 692 -10.36 -12.17 -26.06
N ILE A 693 -10.58 -13.36 -25.49
CA ILE A 693 -10.10 -13.71 -24.14
C ILE A 693 -8.59 -13.97 -24.15
N GLU A 694 -8.01 -14.31 -25.31
CA GLU A 694 -6.63 -14.79 -25.43
C GLU A 694 -5.61 -13.70 -25.06
N TYR A 695 -5.68 -12.50 -25.66
CA TYR A 695 -4.70 -11.44 -25.38
C TYR A 695 -4.76 -10.94 -23.92
N PRO A 696 -5.94 -10.64 -23.33
CA PRO A 696 -6.02 -10.29 -21.92
C PRO A 696 -5.46 -11.37 -20.99
N MET A 697 -5.69 -12.66 -21.29
CA MET A 697 -5.09 -13.77 -20.53
C MET A 697 -3.56 -13.73 -20.59
N LEU A 698 -2.99 -13.62 -21.80
CA LEU A 698 -1.54 -13.57 -21.97
C LEU A 698 -0.92 -12.33 -21.33
N TYR A 699 -1.59 -11.18 -21.41
CA TYR A 699 -1.14 -9.95 -20.75
C TYR A 699 -1.15 -10.09 -19.23
N ASN A 700 -2.22 -10.64 -18.65
CA ASN A 700 -2.33 -10.89 -17.22
C ASN A 700 -1.25 -11.84 -16.71
N HIS A 701 -0.88 -12.82 -17.53
CA HIS A 701 0.19 -13.76 -17.23
C HIS A 701 1.56 -13.10 -17.33
N TRP A 702 1.98 -12.73 -18.53
CA TRP A 702 3.35 -12.32 -18.80
C TRP A 702 3.69 -10.92 -18.27
N ILE A 703 2.74 -9.98 -18.27
CA ILE A 703 3.00 -8.59 -17.85
C ILE A 703 2.67 -8.38 -16.37
N LEU A 704 1.48 -8.83 -15.93
CA LEU A 704 1.00 -8.59 -14.57
C LEU A 704 1.37 -9.71 -13.58
N GLY A 705 1.81 -10.88 -14.07
CA GLY A 705 2.18 -12.02 -13.23
C GLY A 705 1.04 -12.61 -12.39
N LEU A 706 -0.23 -12.42 -12.77
CA LEU A 706 -1.40 -12.74 -11.93
C LEU A 706 -1.62 -14.24 -11.67
N ASP A 707 -1.01 -15.10 -12.50
CA ASP A 707 -1.04 -16.55 -12.45
C ASP A 707 0.36 -17.17 -12.64
N ALA A 708 1.42 -16.34 -12.54
CA ALA A 708 2.82 -16.75 -12.69
C ALA A 708 3.25 -17.80 -11.65
N VAL A 709 2.69 -17.69 -10.44
CA VAL A 709 2.72 -18.77 -9.47
C VAL A 709 1.41 -19.54 -9.65
N PRO A 710 1.45 -20.88 -9.87
CA PRO A 710 0.24 -21.67 -9.81
C PRO A 710 -0.48 -21.30 -8.52
N LYS A 711 -1.76 -20.93 -8.60
CA LYS A 711 -2.58 -20.77 -7.40
C LYS A 711 -2.65 -22.14 -6.74
N GLN A 712 -1.67 -22.41 -5.88
CA GLN A 712 -1.66 -23.59 -5.05
C GLN A 712 -2.94 -23.45 -4.23
N PRO A 713 -3.80 -24.46 -4.23
CA PRO A 713 -4.99 -24.40 -3.42
C PRO A 713 -4.52 -24.16 -1.98
N ARG A 714 -5.27 -23.39 -1.20
CA ARG A 714 -4.80 -22.90 0.11
C ARG A 714 -4.25 -24.04 0.96
N TRP A 715 -3.05 -23.87 1.55
CA TRP A 715 -2.44 -24.93 2.36
C TRP A 715 -3.41 -25.33 3.47
N SER A 716 -3.59 -26.64 3.66
CA SER A 716 -4.49 -27.15 4.68
C SER A 716 -4.06 -28.48 5.26
N ILE A 717 -4.36 -28.69 6.54
CA ILE A 717 -4.14 -29.98 7.20
C ILE A 717 -4.97 -31.07 6.52
N ILE A 718 -6.21 -30.79 6.12
CA ILE A 718 -7.08 -31.81 5.52
C ILE A 718 -6.54 -32.33 4.18
N ARG A 719 -5.93 -31.46 3.36
CA ARG A 719 -5.37 -31.83 2.06
C ARG A 719 -3.89 -32.22 2.15
N ASP A 720 -3.04 -31.36 2.67
CA ASP A 720 -1.58 -31.49 2.56
C ASP A 720 -0.97 -32.40 3.63
N VAL A 721 -1.62 -32.55 4.79
CA VAL A 721 -1.15 -33.43 5.89
C VAL A 721 -1.93 -34.75 5.94
N LEU A 722 -3.26 -34.67 5.97
CA LEU A 722 -4.15 -35.82 6.13
C LEU A 722 -4.54 -36.48 4.81
N LYS A 723 -4.45 -35.75 3.68
CA LYS A 723 -4.84 -36.23 2.34
C LYS A 723 -6.27 -36.77 2.27
N TRP A 724 -7.20 -36.15 3.00
CA TRP A 724 -8.62 -36.54 3.03
C TRP A 724 -9.43 -35.93 1.88
N VAL A 725 -8.90 -34.89 1.25
CA VAL A 725 -9.44 -34.23 0.07
C VAL A 725 -8.30 -34.02 -0.92
N GLU A 726 -8.64 -33.89 -2.21
CA GLU A 726 -7.67 -33.67 -3.29
C GLU A 726 -7.11 -32.25 -3.33
#